data_AF-G3JJ41-F1
#
_entry.id   AF-G3JJ41-F1
#
_cell.length_a   1.000
_cell.length_b   1.000
_cell.length_c   1.000
_cell.angle_alpha   90.00
_cell.angle_beta   90.00
_cell.angle_gamma   90.00
#
_symmetry.space_group_name_H-M   'P 1'
#
loop_
_entity.id
_entity.type
_entity.pdbx_description
1 polymer ?
#
loop_
_entity_poly.entity_id
_entity_poly.type
_entity_poly.pdbx_seq_one_letter_code
_entity_poly.pdbx_strand_id
1 'polypeptide(L)'
;MAENYPQFLSSMMAGAEAHVPMSPEELNHPFLSGPHMPINTMPINYQNFGHFTGFPGPSFAFQPSISKGRRKSASAASADTEQVKHRRTRSGCFTCRGRRVKCDETRPICERCRKGGRDCVYPDPSTSKASSRQKESASTSASNHSPTSSNSEDLEHDDSKRSTAALDTIPYDDEQSIYPQHPLKNKLVLQISDYNSQEKYSLSPSPSKATPCDQFFSGNQESDFHSFLLGDQSLSSLPSDYQMHLQFLYENVTCHHYSLTNDTDNFFVRGMIIEASKNQLLLNAVVAFAAYLRSVEQADGELRTFLLYYNRSITLLLECLKQEQTHNLPTLLSILQLATIEEYLGDWLNLMGHQRAALELLTKLFTPQTIMETRIGQICLTWFSRFDAAMSFLRTGQSKFPRDWLTEAATYYRERINDEPTELRWRAEERLTRLHIIRYDVSVLLSSVAEGEISESKFSEQHEHITTRLIKWRDTWDPMLTAPKYAVQDYSWRPATDPDDIIDPCEPGLLYNPPLISSTIALVEWHSLMILHMSLAKTVPREKLKGDQLRHGYALCQLFEALEYWPSTPRGILSSLGIPMVLVAFVLPRDMRHRTWLWRKLALLETMGTIQTMSFRSKMANLFHDERAMRWWLPDDKGFSSMLQSIRNFADERHNVAPNGQLDYGHALGRVFGELALGGDIAR
;
A
#
# COMPACT_ATOMS: atom_id res chain seq x y z
N MET A 1 -5.82 2.61 -16.30
CA MET A 1 -5.95 2.50 -14.83
C MET A 1 -7.37 2.13 -14.47
N ALA A 2 -7.53 1.33 -13.41
CA ALA A 2 -8.80 0.98 -12.83
C ALA A 2 -9.69 2.22 -12.67
N GLU A 3 -10.93 2.15 -13.16
CA GLU A 3 -11.85 3.29 -13.35
C GLU A 3 -12.09 4.11 -12.07
N ASN A 4 -11.90 3.49 -10.92
CA ASN A 4 -12.08 4.07 -9.59
C ASN A 4 -10.80 4.68 -8.98
N TYR A 5 -9.61 4.53 -9.58
CA TYR A 5 -8.36 5.07 -9.01
C TYR A 5 -8.34 6.62 -8.94
N PRO A 6 -8.84 7.38 -9.95
CA PRO A 6 -9.01 8.83 -9.81
C PRO A 6 -9.99 9.21 -8.68
N GLN A 7 -11.10 8.47 -8.54
CA GLN A 7 -12.09 8.72 -7.49
C GLN A 7 -11.50 8.47 -6.10
N PHE A 8 -10.68 7.42 -5.97
CA PHE A 8 -9.91 7.11 -4.77
C PHE A 8 -8.94 8.24 -4.41
N LEU A 9 -8.10 8.71 -5.35
CA LEU A 9 -7.18 9.84 -5.11
C LEU A 9 -7.94 11.12 -4.71
N SER A 10 -9.07 11.42 -5.34
CA SER A 10 -9.93 12.53 -4.92
C SER A 10 -10.48 12.38 -3.50
N SER A 11 -10.76 11.15 -3.04
CA SER A 11 -11.18 10.91 -1.64
C SER A 11 -10.05 11.08 -0.62
N MET A 12 -8.79 10.86 -1.02
CA MET A 12 -7.62 11.11 -0.15
C MET A 12 -7.47 12.61 0.16
N MET A 13 -7.69 13.47 -0.84
CA MET A 13 -7.64 14.93 -0.65
C MET A 13 -8.83 15.45 0.16
N ALA A 14 -9.99 14.79 0.09
CA ALA A 14 -11.19 15.18 0.85
C ALA A 14 -11.06 14.97 2.37
N GLY A 15 -10.07 14.19 2.84
CA GLY A 15 -9.75 14.06 4.26
C GLY A 15 -8.94 15.23 4.84
N ALA A 16 -8.51 16.20 4.01
CA ALA A 16 -7.67 17.33 4.41
C ALA A 16 -8.45 18.66 4.35
N GLU A 17 -9.52 18.80 5.14
CA GLU A 17 -10.34 20.03 5.17
C GLU A 17 -9.67 21.25 5.85
N ALA A 18 -8.43 21.11 6.35
CA ALA A 18 -7.60 22.25 6.69
C ALA A 18 -7.08 22.94 5.41
N HIS A 19 -7.07 24.27 5.36
CA HIS A 19 -6.62 25.03 4.19
C HIS A 19 -5.14 24.72 3.84
N VAL A 20 -4.93 23.92 2.80
CA VAL A 20 -3.62 23.46 2.35
C VAL A 20 -2.91 24.56 1.53
N PRO A 21 -1.68 24.97 1.88
CA PRO A 21 -0.86 25.81 1.01
C PRO A 21 -0.46 25.03 -0.25
N MET A 22 -0.71 25.62 -1.40
CA MET A 22 -0.41 25.09 -2.74
C MET A 22 0.87 25.72 -3.34
N SER A 23 1.38 26.81 -2.75
CA SER A 23 2.65 27.43 -3.16
C SER A 23 3.59 27.78 -1.99
N PRO A 24 4.90 27.95 -2.25
CA PRO A 24 5.85 28.44 -1.24
C PRO A 24 5.58 29.89 -0.77
N GLU A 25 4.93 30.73 -1.58
CA GLU A 25 4.53 32.08 -1.14
C GLU A 25 3.46 32.02 -0.03
N GLU A 26 2.54 31.07 -0.09
CA GLU A 26 1.48 30.88 0.92
C GLU A 26 2.03 30.43 2.28
N LEU A 27 3.23 29.81 2.34
CA LEU A 27 3.91 29.51 3.60
C LEU A 27 4.39 30.77 4.36
N ASN A 28 4.61 31.88 3.65
CA ASN A 28 5.24 33.09 4.18
C ASN A 28 4.24 34.13 4.73
N HIS A 29 2.93 33.93 4.54
CA HIS A 29 1.91 34.84 5.06
C HIS A 29 1.43 34.42 6.46
N PRO A 30 1.65 35.25 7.51
CA PRO A 30 1.03 35.01 8.81
C PRO A 30 -0.47 35.28 8.71
N PHE A 31 -1.28 34.23 8.90
CA PHE A 31 -2.73 34.37 9.00
C PHE A 31 -3.08 35.26 10.21
N LEU A 32 -3.84 36.32 9.96
CA LEU A 32 -4.37 37.18 11.01
C LEU A 32 -5.36 36.38 11.85
N SER A 33 -4.98 36.03 13.08
CA SER A 33 -5.83 35.31 14.02
C SER A 33 -7.14 36.05 14.27
N GLY A 34 -8.25 35.48 13.78
CA GLY A 34 -9.58 35.89 14.21
C GLY A 34 -9.74 35.70 15.73
N PRO A 35 -10.60 36.49 16.39
CA PRO A 35 -10.67 36.53 17.85
C PRO A 35 -11.04 35.16 18.44
N HIS A 36 -10.21 34.68 19.36
CA HIS A 36 -10.44 33.42 20.07
C HIS A 36 -11.79 33.44 20.83
N MET A 37 -12.69 32.53 20.46
CA MET A 37 -13.77 32.11 21.36
C MET A 37 -13.21 31.10 22.36
N PRO A 38 -13.45 31.26 23.68
CA PRO A 38 -12.93 30.33 24.68
C PRO A 38 -13.69 29.00 24.63
N ILE A 39 -12.96 27.91 24.36
CA ILE A 39 -13.50 26.54 24.46
C ILE A 39 -13.64 26.20 25.94
N ASN A 40 -14.83 26.40 26.49
CA ASN A 40 -15.15 26.02 27.86
C ASN A 40 -15.27 24.50 27.96
N THR A 41 -14.26 23.84 28.52
CA THR A 41 -14.26 22.39 28.75
C THR A 41 -15.22 22.02 29.87
N MET A 42 -16.26 21.23 29.55
CA MET A 42 -17.12 20.56 30.52
C MET A 42 -17.32 19.10 30.10
N PRO A 43 -17.19 18.14 31.03
CA PRO A 43 -17.25 16.72 30.70
C PRO A 43 -18.69 16.25 30.46
N ILE A 44 -18.95 15.63 29.32
CA ILE A 44 -20.25 14.98 29.05
C ILE A 44 -20.30 13.65 29.80
N ASN A 45 -21.11 13.62 30.86
CA ASN A 45 -21.22 12.49 31.78
C ASN A 45 -22.23 11.44 31.27
N TYR A 46 -21.79 10.20 31.06
CA TYR A 46 -22.58 9.11 30.47
C TYR A 46 -23.38 8.33 31.52
N GLN A 47 -24.59 8.77 31.88
CA GLN A 47 -25.52 7.97 32.72
C GLN A 47 -27.02 8.16 32.38
N ASN A 48 -27.71 7.03 32.14
CA ASN A 48 -29.16 6.77 32.34
C ASN A 48 -30.20 7.60 31.53
N PHE A 49 -31.36 7.10 31.07
CA PHE A 49 -32.07 5.80 31.05
C PHE A 49 -32.75 5.64 29.65
N GLY A 50 -33.29 4.51 29.19
CA GLY A 50 -33.34 3.13 29.72
C GLY A 50 -34.46 2.28 29.07
N HIS A 51 -34.20 0.98 28.84
CA HIS A 51 -35.12 -0.17 28.71
C HIS A 51 -36.48 -0.05 27.96
N PHE A 52 -36.65 -0.86 26.89
CA PHE A 52 -37.49 -2.08 26.98
C PHE A 52 -37.08 -3.16 25.95
N THR A 53 -37.62 -4.38 26.09
CA THR A 53 -37.09 -5.62 25.49
C THR A 53 -37.99 -6.27 24.42
N GLY A 54 -37.37 -7.10 23.56
CA GLY A 54 -38.01 -8.29 22.98
C GLY A 54 -37.86 -8.50 21.46
N PHE A 55 -37.20 -9.60 21.06
CA PHE A 55 -37.84 -10.79 20.48
C PHE A 55 -36.79 -11.94 20.36
N PRO A 56 -37.14 -13.23 20.54
CA PRO A 56 -36.16 -14.31 20.68
C PRO A 56 -35.77 -15.00 19.36
N GLY A 57 -34.55 -15.54 19.31
CA GLY A 57 -34.09 -16.46 18.26
C GLY A 57 -34.20 -17.94 18.68
N PRO A 58 -34.45 -18.89 17.75
CA PRO A 58 -34.52 -20.31 18.06
C PRO A 58 -33.15 -21.00 17.88
N SER A 59 -32.53 -21.39 18.99
CA SER A 59 -31.69 -22.59 19.03
C SER A 59 -32.55 -23.78 19.43
N PHE A 60 -32.25 -25.00 18.95
CA PHE A 60 -32.39 -26.23 19.76
C PHE A 60 -31.61 -27.40 19.14
N ALA A 61 -31.10 -28.28 19.99
CA ALA A 61 -30.39 -29.50 19.61
C ALA A 61 -31.34 -30.72 19.52
N PHE A 62 -30.84 -31.82 18.98
CA PHE A 62 -31.54 -33.11 18.89
C PHE A 62 -31.86 -33.70 20.28
N GLN A 63 -33.05 -34.28 20.44
CA GLN A 63 -33.25 -35.76 20.52
C GLN A 63 -34.77 -36.14 20.51
N PRO A 64 -35.16 -37.42 20.28
CA PRO A 64 -36.33 -37.72 19.44
C PRO A 64 -37.57 -38.34 20.15
N SER A 65 -38.74 -38.27 19.50
CA SER A 65 -39.79 -39.29 19.68
C SER A 65 -40.78 -39.46 18.49
N ILE A 66 -40.85 -40.70 17.98
CA ILE A 66 -42.05 -41.54 17.75
C ILE A 66 -43.28 -40.96 16.97
N SER A 67 -43.23 -41.11 15.64
CA SER A 67 -44.29 -41.69 14.77
C SER A 67 -45.63 -40.97 14.46
N LYS A 68 -46.21 -41.31 13.29
CA LYS A 68 -47.60 -41.04 12.79
C LYS A 68 -47.94 -39.54 12.56
N GLY A 69 -48.20 -39.02 11.35
CA GLY A 69 -48.13 -39.56 9.99
C GLY A 69 -49.50 -39.62 9.26
N ARG A 70 -49.68 -38.89 8.14
CA ARG A 70 -50.77 -39.11 7.17
C ARG A 70 -50.46 -38.53 5.76
N ARG A 71 -50.65 -39.38 4.74
CA ARG A 71 -50.57 -39.17 3.26
C ARG A 71 -51.29 -37.89 2.78
N LYS A 72 -50.92 -37.24 1.66
CA LYS A 72 -51.02 -37.75 0.27
C LYS A 72 -50.24 -36.89 -0.78
N SER A 73 -49.89 -37.53 -1.92
CA SER A 73 -49.69 -37.01 -3.32
C SER A 73 -48.87 -35.72 -3.53
N ALA A 74 -47.79 -35.70 -4.34
CA ALA A 74 -47.71 -35.94 -5.80
C ALA A 74 -48.54 -34.91 -6.61
N SER A 75 -48.06 -34.32 -7.71
CA SER A 75 -47.09 -34.81 -8.73
C SER A 75 -45.92 -33.84 -9.04
N ALA A 76 -45.02 -34.26 -9.95
CA ALA A 76 -43.90 -33.47 -10.46
C ALA A 76 -44.16 -32.91 -11.87
N ALA A 77 -43.51 -31.79 -12.21
CA ALA A 77 -43.15 -31.38 -13.57
C ALA A 77 -42.00 -30.35 -13.52
N SER A 78 -41.14 -30.32 -14.54
CA SER A 78 -39.96 -29.45 -14.64
C SER A 78 -40.15 -28.33 -15.67
N ALA A 79 -39.67 -27.12 -15.37
CA ALA A 79 -39.36 -26.10 -16.38
C ALA A 79 -38.23 -25.17 -15.87
N ASP A 80 -37.38 -24.73 -16.79
CA ASP A 80 -36.28 -23.77 -16.58
C ASP A 80 -36.77 -22.33 -16.80
N THR A 81 -36.15 -21.32 -16.18
CA THR A 81 -36.20 -19.91 -16.64
C THR A 81 -35.20 -18.97 -15.94
N GLU A 82 -34.34 -18.36 -16.78
CA GLU A 82 -33.53 -17.14 -16.68
C GLU A 82 -33.55 -16.22 -15.43
N GLN A 83 -32.36 -15.67 -15.13
CA GLN A 83 -32.16 -14.55 -14.20
C GLN A 83 -32.74 -13.21 -14.74
N VAL A 84 -33.92 -12.83 -14.29
CA VAL A 84 -34.55 -11.55 -14.66
C VAL A 84 -33.78 -10.34 -14.09
N LYS A 85 -33.09 -9.59 -14.95
CA LYS A 85 -32.45 -8.30 -14.60
C LYS A 85 -33.50 -7.29 -14.08
N HIS A 86 -33.30 -6.80 -12.86
CA HIS A 86 -34.27 -5.94 -12.17
C HIS A 86 -34.35 -4.51 -12.78
N ARG A 87 -35.28 -4.32 -13.72
CA ARG A 87 -35.64 -3.02 -14.31
C ARG A 87 -36.26 -2.09 -13.24
N ARG A 88 -35.64 -0.94 -12.97
CA ARG A 88 -36.18 0.11 -12.07
C ARG A 88 -37.45 0.72 -12.68
N THR A 89 -38.54 0.84 -11.92
CA THR A 89 -39.78 1.48 -12.39
C THR A 89 -39.65 3.01 -12.42
N ARG A 90 -40.21 3.67 -13.45
CA ARG A 90 -40.11 5.13 -13.63
C ARG A 90 -41.22 5.90 -12.89
N SER A 91 -42.02 5.21 -12.08
CA SER A 91 -43.32 5.65 -11.54
C SER A 91 -43.39 5.76 -10.00
N GLY A 92 -42.48 5.13 -9.25
CA GLY A 92 -42.39 5.25 -7.78
C GLY A 92 -42.26 6.69 -7.24
N CYS A 93 -42.64 6.91 -5.98
CA CYS A 93 -42.54 8.23 -5.33
C CYS A 93 -41.08 8.70 -5.13
N PHE A 94 -40.85 10.01 -5.01
CA PHE A 94 -39.51 10.58 -4.86
C PHE A 94 -38.78 10.02 -3.62
N THR A 95 -39.47 9.89 -2.49
CA THR A 95 -38.93 9.38 -1.23
C THR A 95 -38.38 7.95 -1.34
N CYS A 96 -39.03 7.07 -2.13
CA CYS A 96 -38.51 5.73 -2.39
C CYS A 96 -37.34 5.74 -3.38
N ARG A 97 -37.37 6.60 -4.42
CA ARG A 97 -36.26 6.77 -5.38
C ARG A 97 -34.98 7.24 -4.70
N GLY A 98 -35.06 8.30 -3.90
CA GLY A 98 -33.90 8.85 -3.18
C GLY A 98 -33.26 7.83 -2.23
N ARG A 99 -34.09 7.04 -1.54
CA ARG A 99 -33.65 5.92 -0.68
C ARG A 99 -33.28 4.64 -1.45
N ARG A 100 -33.26 4.67 -2.79
CA ARG A 100 -32.91 3.55 -3.69
C ARG A 100 -33.71 2.25 -3.46
N VAL A 101 -34.91 2.33 -2.88
CA VAL A 101 -35.78 1.18 -2.60
C VAL A 101 -36.96 1.08 -3.58
N LYS A 102 -37.38 -0.14 -3.91
CA LYS A 102 -38.61 -0.37 -4.72
C LYS A 102 -39.81 0.25 -4.01
N CYS A 103 -40.55 1.10 -4.73
CA CYS A 103 -41.85 1.63 -4.32
C CYS A 103 -42.95 0.61 -4.66
N ASP A 104 -43.98 0.53 -3.82
CA ASP A 104 -45.22 -0.23 -4.06
C ASP A 104 -46.26 0.54 -4.90
N GLU A 105 -45.99 1.82 -5.18
CA GLU A 105 -46.74 2.69 -6.11
C GLU A 105 -48.22 2.95 -5.73
N THR A 106 -48.63 2.55 -4.51
CA THR A 106 -49.96 2.88 -3.95
C THR A 106 -50.10 4.38 -3.63
N ARG A 107 -51.30 4.92 -3.85
CA ARG A 107 -51.64 6.34 -3.69
C ARG A 107 -52.80 6.49 -2.69
N PRO A 108 -52.87 7.58 -1.90
CA PRO A 108 -52.01 8.78 -1.96
C PRO A 108 -50.59 8.56 -1.39
N ILE A 109 -50.40 7.65 -0.43
CA ILE A 109 -49.13 7.40 0.25
C ILE A 109 -48.73 5.93 0.07
N CYS A 110 -47.52 5.67 -0.43
CA CYS A 110 -47.01 4.31 -0.59
C CYS A 110 -46.75 3.63 0.76
N GLU A 111 -46.88 2.30 0.81
CA GLU A 111 -46.82 1.52 2.06
C GLU A 111 -45.48 1.68 2.79
N ARG A 112 -44.38 1.86 2.04
CA ARG A 112 -43.04 2.11 2.60
C ARG A 112 -42.85 3.52 3.15
N CYS A 113 -43.61 4.51 2.70
CA CYS A 113 -43.69 5.82 3.34
C CYS A 113 -44.63 5.78 4.55
N ARG A 114 -45.80 5.14 4.40
CA ARG A 114 -46.83 4.99 5.46
C ARG A 114 -46.27 4.31 6.71
N LYS A 115 -45.68 3.12 6.59
CA LYS A 115 -45.01 2.42 7.71
C LYS A 115 -43.75 3.13 8.22
N GLY A 116 -43.29 4.17 7.51
CA GLY A 116 -42.07 4.89 7.81
C GLY A 116 -42.25 6.27 8.43
N GLY A 117 -43.48 6.78 8.53
CA GLY A 117 -43.74 8.16 8.94
C GLY A 117 -43.15 9.21 8.01
N ARG A 118 -42.99 8.91 6.70
CA ARG A 118 -42.33 9.79 5.73
C ARG A 118 -43.32 10.38 4.74
N ASP A 119 -43.05 11.61 4.32
CA ASP A 119 -43.73 12.23 3.18
C ASP A 119 -43.54 11.39 1.89
N CYS A 120 -44.50 11.48 0.97
CA CYS A 120 -44.67 10.57 -0.15
C CYS A 120 -45.07 11.28 -1.45
N VAL A 121 -44.33 12.31 -1.83
CA VAL A 121 -44.56 13.05 -3.08
C VAL A 121 -44.35 12.14 -4.30
N TYR A 122 -45.36 12.10 -5.17
CA TYR A 122 -45.26 11.56 -6.53
C TYR A 122 -45.07 12.70 -7.54
N PRO A 123 -44.38 12.49 -8.67
CA PRO A 123 -44.37 13.46 -9.76
C PRO A 123 -45.76 13.61 -10.39
N ASP A 124 -46.13 14.85 -10.70
CA ASP A 124 -47.40 15.18 -11.36
C ASP A 124 -47.39 14.87 -12.87
N PRO A 125 -48.53 14.43 -13.44
CA PRO A 125 -48.68 14.20 -14.88
C PRO A 125 -49.15 15.49 -15.60
N SER A 126 -48.31 16.51 -15.67
CA SER A 126 -48.60 17.72 -16.47
C SER A 126 -48.43 17.47 -17.98
N THR A 127 -49.28 18.09 -18.78
CA THR A 127 -49.48 17.71 -20.20
C THR A 127 -48.73 18.61 -21.17
N SER A 128 -48.11 17.98 -22.18
CA SER A 128 -47.67 18.69 -23.39
C SER A 128 -48.89 19.10 -24.22
N LYS A 129 -49.09 20.41 -24.42
CA LYS A 129 -50.01 20.96 -25.41
C LYS A 129 -49.32 22.05 -26.23
N ALA A 130 -49.47 21.98 -27.54
CA ALA A 130 -49.10 23.04 -28.46
C ALA A 130 -50.34 23.89 -28.79
N SER A 131 -50.14 25.20 -28.96
CA SER A 131 -51.11 26.13 -29.55
C SER A 131 -50.37 27.29 -30.20
N SER A 132 -50.96 27.89 -31.24
CA SER A 132 -50.29 28.82 -32.17
C SER A 132 -50.91 30.23 -32.16
N ARG A 133 -50.13 31.20 -32.68
CA ARG A 133 -50.49 32.56 -33.11
C ARG A 133 -50.85 33.64 -32.05
N GLN A 134 -50.08 34.75 -32.13
CA GLN A 134 -50.48 36.16 -32.38
C GLN A 134 -51.57 36.82 -31.48
N LYS A 135 -51.53 38.11 -31.13
CA LYS A 135 -50.63 39.26 -31.47
C LYS A 135 -50.87 40.43 -30.47
N GLU A 136 -49.96 41.42 -30.45
CA GLU A 136 -50.17 42.83 -29.99
C GLU A 136 -50.49 43.08 -28.48
N SER A 137 -50.14 44.21 -27.85
CA SER A 137 -49.21 45.33 -28.17
C SER A 137 -48.86 46.16 -26.90
N ALA A 138 -47.91 47.13 -27.01
CA ALA A 138 -47.54 48.18 -26.02
C ALA A 138 -46.86 47.73 -24.68
N SER A 139 -45.96 48.50 -24.03
CA SER A 139 -45.27 49.77 -24.41
C SER A 139 -43.99 50.08 -23.58
N THR A 140 -43.08 50.87 -24.18
CA THR A 140 -42.12 51.85 -23.57
C THR A 140 -40.98 51.45 -22.61
N SER A 141 -39.77 51.94 -22.97
CA SER A 141 -38.66 52.43 -22.13
C SER A 141 -37.83 51.41 -21.31
N ALA A 142 -36.57 51.09 -21.64
CA ALA A 142 -35.31 51.88 -21.68
C ALA A 142 -34.49 51.75 -20.36
N SER A 143 -33.14 51.68 -20.35
CA SER A 143 -32.15 52.07 -21.37
C SER A 143 -30.83 51.25 -21.30
N ASN A 144 -30.05 51.30 -22.39
CA ASN A 144 -28.57 51.28 -22.47
C ASN A 144 -27.80 49.94 -22.26
N HIS A 145 -26.79 49.56 -23.06
CA HIS A 145 -26.21 50.15 -24.30
C HIS A 145 -25.88 49.05 -25.35
N SER A 146 -25.70 49.46 -26.61
CA SER A 146 -25.43 48.64 -27.81
C SER A 146 -24.17 49.18 -28.55
N PRO A 147 -23.82 48.74 -29.78
CA PRO A 147 -24.12 47.51 -30.53
C PRO A 147 -22.78 46.72 -30.71
N THR A 148 -22.32 46.03 -31.77
CA THR A 148 -22.69 45.61 -33.16
C THR A 148 -21.82 44.35 -33.45
N SER A 149 -21.64 43.67 -34.61
CA SER A 149 -22.08 43.62 -36.03
C SER A 149 -21.46 42.34 -36.62
N SER A 150 -22.00 41.59 -37.59
CA SER A 150 -23.30 41.55 -38.28
C SER A 150 -23.46 40.18 -38.99
N ASN A 151 -24.62 39.95 -39.61
CA ASN A 151 -25.04 38.87 -40.55
C ASN A 151 -23.94 38.28 -41.46
N SER A 152 -24.06 37.08 -42.04
CA SER A 152 -25.28 36.41 -42.57
C SER A 152 -25.18 34.86 -42.54
N GLU A 153 -26.29 34.08 -42.45
CA GLU A 153 -27.11 33.50 -43.56
C GLU A 153 -26.33 32.54 -44.51
N ASP A 154 -26.77 31.32 -44.86
CA ASP A 154 -27.88 30.46 -44.37
C ASP A 154 -27.78 29.00 -44.93
N LEU A 155 -28.85 28.19 -44.78
CA LEU A 155 -29.23 26.97 -45.57
C LEU A 155 -28.85 25.55 -45.07
N GLU A 156 -29.70 25.08 -44.15
CA GLU A 156 -30.32 23.75 -43.95
C GLU A 156 -30.14 22.57 -44.94
N HIS A 157 -29.85 21.35 -44.42
CA HIS A 157 -30.66 20.10 -44.44
C HIS A 157 -29.78 18.93 -43.91
N ASP A 158 -30.13 18.00 -42.99
CA ASP A 158 -31.37 17.24 -42.67
C ASP A 158 -31.65 16.03 -43.60
N ASP A 159 -31.83 14.76 -43.17
CA ASP A 159 -31.47 14.03 -41.92
C ASP A 159 -31.51 12.48 -42.15
N SER A 160 -30.84 11.71 -41.28
CA SER A 160 -31.26 10.38 -40.74
C SER A 160 -31.31 9.02 -41.51
N LYS A 161 -30.66 8.04 -40.84
CA LYS A 161 -31.05 6.60 -40.58
C LYS A 161 -31.11 5.64 -41.80
N ARG A 162 -30.50 4.44 -41.86
CA ARG A 162 -30.08 3.33 -40.93
C ARG A 162 -31.13 2.21 -40.73
N SER A 163 -30.84 0.98 -41.23
CA SER A 163 -31.11 -0.39 -40.68
C SER A 163 -30.80 -1.44 -41.78
N THR A 164 -29.89 -2.44 -41.73
CA THR A 164 -29.51 -3.57 -40.82
C THR A 164 -30.16 -4.95 -41.13
N ALA A 165 -29.39 -5.83 -41.79
CA ALA A 165 -29.39 -7.31 -41.75
C ALA A 165 -28.00 -7.77 -42.32
N ALA A 166 -27.23 -8.76 -41.87
CA ALA A 166 -27.48 -10.13 -41.38
C ALA A 166 -27.85 -11.12 -42.52
N LEU A 167 -27.23 -12.30 -42.70
CA LEU A 167 -25.97 -12.90 -42.17
C LEU A 167 -25.73 -14.19 -42.98
N ASP A 168 -24.52 -14.55 -43.47
CA ASP A 168 -24.25 -15.97 -43.79
C ASP A 168 -22.77 -16.42 -43.86
N THR A 169 -22.67 -17.75 -43.74
CA THR A 169 -21.62 -18.75 -43.47
C THR A 169 -20.47 -18.90 -44.49
N ILE A 170 -19.32 -19.46 -44.04
CA ILE A 170 -18.18 -19.97 -44.85
C ILE A 170 -18.13 -21.51 -44.73
N PRO A 171 -17.75 -22.27 -45.77
CA PRO A 171 -16.42 -22.92 -45.76
C PRO A 171 -15.78 -23.13 -47.16
N TYR A 172 -14.45 -23.33 -47.21
CA TYR A 172 -13.75 -24.05 -48.28
C TYR A 172 -12.37 -24.52 -47.77
N ASP A 173 -12.04 -25.79 -48.02
CA ASP A 173 -10.67 -26.35 -47.95
C ASP A 173 -10.04 -26.34 -49.36
N ASP A 174 -8.70 -26.26 -49.46
CA ASP A 174 -7.88 -27.30 -50.14
C ASP A 174 -6.36 -27.09 -49.90
N GLU A 175 -5.52 -28.00 -50.40
CA GLU A 175 -4.14 -28.28 -49.97
C GLU A 175 -2.97 -27.80 -50.88
N GLN A 176 -1.73 -27.90 -50.34
CA GLN A 176 -0.40 -28.00 -51.03
C GLN A 176 0.09 -26.83 -51.93
N SER A 177 1.24 -26.16 -51.69
CA SER A 177 2.57 -26.72 -51.99
C SER A 177 3.79 -25.78 -51.71
N ILE A 178 4.87 -26.39 -51.18
CA ILE A 178 6.34 -26.16 -51.32
C ILE A 178 6.90 -24.83 -51.95
N TYR A 179 7.62 -24.04 -51.11
CA TYR A 179 8.85 -23.17 -51.26
C TYR A 179 9.23 -22.46 -52.60
N PRO A 180 10.02 -21.32 -52.62
CA PRO A 180 10.89 -20.74 -51.57
C PRO A 180 10.92 -19.19 -51.37
N GLN A 181 11.63 -18.75 -50.31
CA GLN A 181 12.38 -17.47 -50.09
C GLN A 181 11.84 -16.07 -50.52
N HIS A 182 11.51 -15.24 -49.51
CA HIS A 182 11.48 -13.75 -49.48
C HIS A 182 10.45 -13.02 -50.39
N PRO A 183 10.00 -11.76 -50.10
CA PRO A 183 10.65 -10.72 -49.29
C PRO A 183 9.75 -9.86 -48.35
N LEU A 184 10.35 -8.80 -47.78
CA LEU A 184 9.78 -7.50 -47.34
C LEU A 184 8.62 -7.40 -46.32
N LYS A 185 8.96 -6.80 -45.17
CA LYS A 185 8.23 -5.77 -44.39
C LYS A 185 6.68 -5.71 -44.50
N ASN A 186 6.03 -5.97 -43.36
CA ASN A 186 5.47 -4.89 -42.53
C ASN A 186 4.99 -5.39 -41.16
N LYS A 187 5.53 -4.81 -40.08
CA LYS A 187 4.95 -4.88 -38.73
C LYS A 187 5.10 -3.50 -38.10
N LEU A 188 4.01 -2.88 -37.67
CA LEU A 188 4.06 -1.62 -36.94
C LEU A 188 4.55 -1.93 -35.53
N VAL A 189 5.79 -1.55 -35.23
CA VAL A 189 6.34 -1.56 -33.87
C VAL A 189 6.36 -0.12 -33.39
N LEU A 190 5.75 0.15 -32.22
CA LEU A 190 5.84 1.44 -31.56
C LEU A 190 7.30 1.70 -31.21
N GLN A 191 7.87 2.80 -31.69
CA GLN A 191 9.24 3.18 -31.41
C GLN A 191 9.37 3.64 -29.95
N ILE A 192 9.65 2.69 -29.06
CA ILE A 192 10.43 3.00 -27.85
C ILE A 192 11.81 3.41 -28.35
N SER A 193 12.31 4.56 -27.91
CA SER A 193 13.58 5.11 -28.38
C SER A 193 14.77 4.35 -27.78
N ASP A 194 15.48 3.58 -28.60
CA ASP A 194 16.74 2.93 -28.22
C ASP A 194 17.80 3.98 -27.84
N TYR A 195 17.91 4.29 -26.54
CA TYR A 195 18.97 5.15 -26.02
C TYR A 195 20.29 4.38 -25.91
N ASN A 196 20.94 4.25 -27.07
CA ASN A 196 22.26 3.66 -27.20
C ASN A 196 23.32 4.67 -26.73
N SER A 197 23.65 4.64 -25.43
CA SER A 197 24.49 5.64 -24.75
C SER A 197 25.96 5.62 -25.21
N GLN A 198 26.23 6.17 -26.40
CA GLN A 198 27.58 6.49 -26.90
C GLN A 198 27.90 8.00 -26.81
N GLU A 199 27.72 8.60 -25.63
CA GLU A 199 28.38 9.87 -25.32
C GLU A 199 29.67 9.63 -24.54
N LYS A 200 30.76 10.26 -24.99
CA LYS A 200 32.12 10.05 -24.46
C LYS A 200 32.38 10.83 -23.18
N TYR A 201 31.88 10.32 -22.06
CA TYR A 201 32.47 10.67 -20.77
C TYR A 201 33.82 9.99 -20.63
N SER A 202 34.90 10.77 -20.82
CA SER A 202 36.28 10.29 -20.80
C SER A 202 36.78 9.99 -19.38
N LEU A 203 36.24 8.93 -18.76
CA LEU A 203 36.80 8.29 -17.58
C LEU A 203 37.23 6.88 -17.95
N SER A 204 38.51 6.57 -17.73
CA SER A 204 39.12 5.30 -18.15
C SER A 204 38.45 4.10 -17.46
N PRO A 205 38.11 3.02 -18.19
CA PRO A 205 37.47 1.84 -17.61
C PRO A 205 38.45 1.06 -16.72
N SER A 206 38.48 1.41 -15.44
CA SER A 206 38.95 0.53 -14.37
C SER A 206 37.82 -0.40 -13.94
N PRO A 207 38.09 -1.62 -13.48
CA PRO A 207 37.05 -2.51 -12.99
C PRO A 207 36.47 -1.96 -11.67
N SER A 208 35.33 -1.28 -11.77
CA SER A 208 34.58 -0.74 -10.64
C SER A 208 34.09 -1.89 -9.75
N LYS A 209 34.78 -2.08 -8.62
CA LYS A 209 34.29 -2.94 -7.52
C LYS A 209 32.94 -2.41 -7.06
N ALA A 210 32.01 -3.30 -6.71
CA ALA A 210 30.73 -2.89 -6.15
C ALA A 210 30.94 -2.12 -4.82
N THR A 211 30.73 -0.80 -4.85
CA THR A 211 30.70 0.05 -3.66
C THR A 211 29.38 -0.19 -2.93
N PRO A 212 29.37 -0.65 -1.68
CA PRO A 212 28.15 -0.72 -0.88
C PRO A 212 27.55 0.67 -0.69
N CYS A 213 26.21 0.78 -0.65
CA CYS A 213 25.47 2.02 -0.43
C CYS A 213 26.05 2.84 0.76
N ASP A 214 26.45 2.12 1.81
CA ASP A 214 26.95 2.65 3.09
C ASP A 214 28.31 3.36 2.99
N GLN A 215 29.12 3.08 1.97
CA GLN A 215 30.47 3.67 1.84
C GLN A 215 30.46 5.12 1.33
N PHE A 216 29.31 5.65 0.89
CA PHE A 216 29.17 7.06 0.49
C PHE A 216 29.12 8.03 1.69
N PHE A 217 28.87 7.56 2.90
CA PHE A 217 28.64 8.41 4.09
C PHE A 217 29.94 8.65 4.91
N SER A 218 31.11 8.67 4.26
CA SER A 218 32.43 8.73 4.92
C SER A 218 33.41 9.70 4.24
N GLY A 219 32.99 10.95 4.03
CA GLY A 219 33.82 12.04 3.50
C GLY A 219 32.96 13.25 3.08
N ASN A 220 33.55 14.45 3.01
CA ASN A 220 32.91 15.77 2.75
C ASN A 220 31.66 15.75 1.85
N GLN A 221 30.47 15.53 2.42
CA GLN A 221 29.25 15.28 1.65
C GLN A 221 28.70 16.54 0.96
N GLU A 222 28.77 17.71 1.61
CA GLU A 222 28.26 18.98 1.04
C GLU A 222 28.94 19.31 -0.30
N SER A 223 30.26 19.10 -0.41
CA SER A 223 30.99 19.31 -1.67
C SER A 223 30.62 18.30 -2.75
N ASP A 224 30.29 17.07 -2.37
CA ASP A 224 29.87 16.02 -3.31
C ASP A 224 28.45 16.26 -3.84
N PHE A 225 27.51 16.70 -2.99
CA PHE A 225 26.19 17.11 -3.45
C PHE A 225 26.26 18.39 -4.30
N HIS A 226 27.04 19.39 -3.89
CA HIS A 226 27.22 20.61 -4.69
C HIS A 226 27.87 20.30 -6.06
N SER A 227 28.85 19.39 -6.11
CA SER A 227 29.42 18.93 -7.39
C SER A 227 28.45 18.11 -8.24
N PHE A 228 27.53 17.36 -7.62
CA PHE A 228 26.47 16.63 -8.30
C PHE A 228 25.40 17.58 -8.88
N LEU A 229 24.98 18.57 -8.10
CA LEU A 229 24.00 19.59 -8.50
C LEU A 229 24.54 20.53 -9.59
N LEU A 230 25.81 20.93 -9.53
CA LEU A 230 26.47 21.66 -10.63
C LEU A 230 26.65 20.81 -11.90
N GLY A 231 26.61 19.47 -11.77
CA GLY A 231 26.71 18.54 -12.90
C GLY A 231 25.45 18.44 -13.74
N ASP A 232 24.29 18.89 -13.24
CA ASP A 232 23.00 18.79 -13.92
C ASP A 232 22.28 20.14 -13.94
N GLN A 233 22.11 20.70 -15.14
CA GLN A 233 21.44 21.98 -15.34
C GLN A 233 20.00 21.97 -14.82
N SER A 234 19.28 20.85 -14.92
CA SER A 234 17.90 20.72 -14.41
C SER A 234 17.86 20.88 -12.89
N LEU A 235 18.75 20.21 -12.16
CA LEU A 235 18.85 20.31 -10.70
C LEU A 235 19.27 21.71 -10.24
N SER A 236 20.28 22.29 -10.89
CA SER A 236 20.75 23.66 -10.57
C SER A 236 19.69 24.75 -10.80
N SER A 237 18.69 24.48 -11.65
CA SER A 237 17.59 25.41 -11.95
C SER A 237 16.40 25.32 -10.99
N LEU A 238 16.37 24.33 -10.10
CA LEU A 238 15.25 24.13 -9.18
C LEU A 238 15.19 25.24 -8.11
N PRO A 239 14.01 25.57 -7.57
CA PRO A 239 13.87 26.45 -6.41
C PRO A 239 14.67 25.96 -5.18
N SER A 240 15.14 26.91 -4.35
CA SER A 240 16.04 26.63 -3.22
C SER A 240 15.45 25.64 -2.19
N ASP A 241 14.14 25.70 -1.98
CA ASP A 241 13.36 24.76 -1.17
C ASP A 241 13.43 23.32 -1.71
N TYR A 242 13.31 23.13 -3.03
CA TYR A 242 13.50 21.82 -3.67
C TYR A 242 14.96 21.36 -3.55
N GLN A 243 15.94 22.23 -3.81
CA GLN A 243 17.37 21.89 -3.71
C GLN A 243 17.73 21.41 -2.30
N MET A 244 17.27 22.13 -1.26
CA MET A 244 17.48 21.80 0.15
C MET A 244 16.88 20.44 0.55
N HIS A 245 15.70 20.07 0.03
CA HIS A 245 15.11 18.75 0.28
C HIS A 245 15.79 17.63 -0.50
N LEU A 246 16.26 17.88 -1.73
CA LEU A 246 17.04 16.92 -2.51
C LEU A 246 18.44 16.69 -1.91
N GLN A 247 19.05 17.73 -1.32
CA GLN A 247 20.29 17.61 -0.54
C GLN A 247 20.07 16.68 0.66
N PHE A 248 19.02 16.93 1.45
CA PHE A 248 18.68 16.05 2.58
C PHE A 248 18.47 14.59 2.15
N LEU A 249 17.78 14.35 1.02
CA LEU A 249 17.62 13.01 0.45
C LEU A 249 18.98 12.36 0.15
N TYR A 250 19.85 13.07 -0.57
CA TYR A 250 21.18 12.58 -0.97
C TYR A 250 22.09 12.28 0.24
N GLU A 251 22.02 13.08 1.29
CA GLU A 251 22.90 12.99 2.46
C GLU A 251 22.41 11.99 3.53
N ASN A 252 21.11 11.70 3.59
CA ASN A 252 20.51 10.95 4.71
C ASN A 252 19.68 9.72 4.29
N VAL A 253 19.12 9.69 3.08
CA VAL A 253 18.22 8.63 2.62
C VAL A 253 18.99 7.56 1.83
N THR A 254 18.54 6.32 1.99
CA THR A 254 19.18 5.09 1.49
C THR A 254 18.12 4.13 0.96
N CYS A 255 18.52 3.08 0.24
CA CYS A 255 17.59 2.01 -0.17
C CYS A 255 16.86 1.33 1.02
N HIS A 256 17.44 1.37 2.22
CA HIS A 256 16.83 0.79 3.42
C HIS A 256 15.63 1.58 3.95
N HIS A 257 15.54 2.89 3.69
CA HIS A 257 14.32 3.67 3.95
C HIS A 257 13.15 3.20 3.09
N TYR A 258 13.43 2.74 1.87
CA TYR A 258 12.45 2.08 1.00
C TYR A 258 12.20 0.61 1.39
N SER A 259 12.79 0.16 2.50
CA SER A 259 12.84 -1.23 3.00
C SER A 259 13.35 -2.23 1.97
N LEU A 260 14.36 -1.81 1.19
CA LEU A 260 15.11 -2.65 0.26
C LEU A 260 16.46 -3.05 0.86
N THR A 261 17.03 -4.14 0.36
CA THR A 261 18.20 -4.81 0.95
C THR A 261 19.54 -4.42 0.32
N ASN A 262 19.51 -3.80 -0.87
CA ASN A 262 20.68 -3.58 -1.72
C ASN A 262 20.41 -2.50 -2.77
N ASP A 263 21.43 -1.70 -3.08
CA ASP A 263 21.43 -0.70 -4.17
C ASP A 263 22.87 -0.43 -4.64
N THR A 264 23.50 -1.41 -5.30
CA THR A 264 24.91 -1.30 -5.76
C THR A 264 25.18 -0.15 -6.72
N ASP A 265 24.13 0.40 -7.33
CA ASP A 265 24.21 1.35 -8.43
C ASP A 265 23.73 2.75 -7.98
N ASN A 266 23.39 2.90 -6.69
CA ASN A 266 23.01 4.13 -6.02
C ASN A 266 21.78 4.82 -6.65
N PHE A 267 20.79 4.02 -7.05
CA PHE A 267 19.53 4.51 -7.58
C PHE A 267 18.80 5.38 -6.56
N PHE A 268 18.62 4.95 -5.30
CA PHE A 268 17.84 5.70 -4.33
C PHE A 268 18.51 7.00 -3.83
N VAL A 269 19.82 7.15 -4.08
CA VAL A 269 20.59 8.36 -3.72
C VAL A 269 20.76 9.30 -4.92
N ARG A 270 21.21 8.80 -6.08
CA ARG A 270 21.51 9.61 -7.28
C ARG A 270 20.50 9.40 -8.40
N GLY A 271 20.18 8.15 -8.74
CA GLY A 271 19.29 7.83 -9.86
C GLY A 271 17.88 8.41 -9.71
N MET A 272 17.33 8.36 -8.50
CA MET A 272 16.01 8.89 -8.13
C MET A 272 15.96 10.40 -8.31
N ILE A 273 17.02 11.12 -7.92
CA ILE A 273 17.11 12.57 -8.08
C ILE A 273 17.18 12.96 -9.57
N ILE A 274 17.94 12.19 -10.38
CA ILE A 274 18.05 12.37 -11.84
C ILE A 274 16.72 12.06 -12.56
N GLU A 275 15.98 11.02 -12.16
CA GLU A 275 14.66 10.74 -12.76
C GLU A 275 13.58 11.71 -12.26
N ALA A 276 13.70 12.21 -11.01
CA ALA A 276 12.83 13.23 -10.45
C ALA A 276 12.97 14.58 -11.18
N SER A 277 14.19 15.06 -11.46
CA SER A 277 14.39 16.37 -12.11
C SER A 277 13.72 16.45 -13.50
N LYS A 278 13.60 15.31 -14.19
CA LYS A 278 12.95 15.17 -15.50
C LYS A 278 11.41 15.15 -15.43
N ASN A 279 10.82 14.99 -14.24
CA ASN A 279 9.39 14.76 -14.11
C ASN A 279 8.79 15.42 -12.84
N GLN A 280 8.03 16.50 -13.03
CA GLN A 280 7.48 17.30 -11.94
C GLN A 280 6.59 16.52 -10.95
N LEU A 281 5.92 15.44 -11.40
CA LEU A 281 5.13 14.56 -10.53
C LEU A 281 6.05 13.74 -9.61
N LEU A 282 7.05 13.05 -10.18
CA LEU A 282 8.04 12.30 -9.40
C LEU A 282 8.83 13.22 -8.47
N LEU A 283 9.20 14.41 -8.93
CA LEU A 283 9.88 15.43 -8.13
C LEU A 283 9.11 15.80 -6.87
N ASN A 284 7.80 16.06 -6.99
CA ASN A 284 6.97 16.36 -5.84
C ASN A 284 6.82 15.15 -4.89
N ALA A 285 6.72 13.92 -5.43
CA ALA A 285 6.65 12.72 -4.60
C ALA A 285 7.96 12.48 -3.80
N VAL A 286 9.12 12.66 -4.43
CA VAL A 286 10.45 12.47 -3.81
C VAL A 286 10.74 13.59 -2.79
N VAL A 287 10.48 14.85 -3.15
CA VAL A 287 10.65 16.00 -2.25
C VAL A 287 9.68 15.94 -1.08
N ALA A 288 8.45 15.43 -1.25
CA ALA A 288 7.53 15.17 -0.15
C ALA A 288 8.11 14.17 0.86
N PHE A 289 8.69 13.05 0.40
CA PHE A 289 9.28 12.05 1.31
C PHE A 289 10.51 12.60 2.06
N ALA A 290 11.37 13.37 1.38
CA ALA A 290 12.49 14.06 2.01
C ALA A 290 12.02 15.13 3.03
N ALA A 291 10.98 15.90 2.71
CA ALA A 291 10.38 16.89 3.61
C ALA A 291 9.72 16.23 4.84
N TYR A 292 9.08 15.07 4.66
CA TYR A 292 8.50 14.27 5.74
C TYR A 292 9.58 13.82 6.73
N LEU A 293 10.58 13.08 6.24
CA LEU A 293 11.66 12.55 7.08
C LEU A 293 12.40 13.67 7.83
N ARG A 294 12.78 14.75 7.13
CA ARG A 294 13.45 15.89 7.77
C ARG A 294 12.57 16.58 8.83
N SER A 295 11.26 16.69 8.58
CA SER A 295 10.34 17.30 9.55
C SER A 295 10.09 16.42 10.78
N VAL A 296 10.29 15.10 10.68
CA VAL A 296 10.29 14.18 11.84
C VAL A 296 11.58 14.32 12.67
N GLU A 297 12.73 14.52 12.02
CA GLU A 297 14.02 14.72 12.70
C GLU A 297 14.17 16.11 13.34
N GLN A 298 13.48 17.14 12.82
CA GLN A 298 13.57 18.52 13.32
C GLN A 298 12.64 18.76 14.52
N ALA A 299 13.18 19.34 15.60
CA ALA A 299 12.44 19.60 16.85
C ALA A 299 11.31 20.63 16.68
N ASP A 300 11.44 21.51 15.69
CA ASP A 300 10.49 22.51 15.21
C ASP A 300 9.86 22.13 13.85
N GLY A 301 9.98 20.87 13.42
CA GLY A 301 9.46 20.37 12.15
C GLY A 301 7.92 20.42 12.05
N GLU A 302 7.41 20.69 10.85
CA GLU A 302 6.00 20.99 10.63
C GLU A 302 5.39 20.16 9.48
N LEU A 303 4.18 19.63 9.71
CA LEU A 303 3.45 18.80 8.75
C LEU A 303 3.13 19.53 7.43
N ARG A 304 2.95 20.86 7.46
CA ARG A 304 2.62 21.68 6.27
C ARG A 304 3.68 21.60 5.16
N THR A 305 4.96 21.47 5.52
CA THR A 305 6.07 21.41 4.57
C THR A 305 6.02 20.10 3.76
N PHE A 306 5.70 18.99 4.41
CA PHE A 306 5.41 17.71 3.74
C PHE A 306 4.16 17.82 2.87
N LEU A 307 3.06 18.35 3.42
CA LEU A 307 1.75 18.39 2.75
C LEU A 307 1.74 19.23 1.47
N LEU A 308 2.54 20.29 1.36
CA LEU A 308 2.68 21.10 0.15
C LEU A 308 3.07 20.23 -1.07
N TYR A 309 4.23 19.56 -1.01
CA TYR A 309 4.72 18.74 -2.12
C TYR A 309 3.88 17.47 -2.30
N TYR A 310 3.42 16.87 -1.20
CA TYR A 310 2.59 15.67 -1.25
C TYR A 310 1.27 15.93 -2.00
N ASN A 311 0.52 16.99 -1.64
CA ASN A 311 -0.75 17.30 -2.31
C ASN A 311 -0.53 17.79 -3.74
N ARG A 312 0.58 18.49 -4.04
CA ARG A 312 0.98 18.82 -5.41
C ARG A 312 1.29 17.58 -6.25
N SER A 313 1.92 16.55 -5.67
CA SER A 313 2.12 15.24 -6.30
C SER A 313 0.78 14.54 -6.60
N ILE A 314 -0.13 14.46 -5.62
CA ILE A 314 -1.47 13.85 -5.83
C ILE A 314 -2.28 14.60 -6.89
N THR A 315 -2.18 15.94 -6.92
CA THR A 315 -2.84 16.78 -7.93
C THR A 315 -2.31 16.52 -9.35
N LEU A 316 -0.99 16.54 -9.52
CA LEU A 316 -0.34 16.23 -10.80
C LEU A 316 -0.62 14.78 -11.24
N LEU A 317 -0.67 13.83 -10.30
CA LEU A 317 -1.05 12.44 -10.58
C LEU A 317 -2.49 12.39 -11.12
N LEU A 318 -3.44 13.04 -10.44
CA LEU A 318 -4.83 13.18 -10.86
C LEU A 318 -5.00 13.85 -12.24
N GLU A 319 -4.11 14.77 -12.61
CA GLU A 319 -4.08 15.36 -13.96
C GLU A 319 -3.53 14.39 -15.00
N CYS A 320 -2.41 13.73 -14.72
CA CYS A 320 -1.90 12.64 -15.57
C CYS A 320 -2.97 11.57 -15.77
N LEU A 321 -3.70 11.14 -14.72
CA LEU A 321 -4.72 10.08 -14.80
C LEU A 321 -5.84 10.38 -15.84
N LYS A 322 -6.09 11.66 -16.15
CA LYS A 322 -7.11 12.10 -17.12
C LYS A 322 -6.61 12.08 -18.57
N GLN A 323 -5.30 11.93 -18.77
CA GLN A 323 -4.64 11.92 -20.09
C GLN A 323 -4.38 10.48 -20.55
N GLU A 324 -4.25 10.25 -21.86
CA GLU A 324 -4.05 8.89 -22.39
C GLU A 324 -2.63 8.34 -22.13
N GLN A 325 -1.62 9.21 -21.98
CA GLN A 325 -0.20 8.85 -21.82
C GLN A 325 0.21 8.46 -20.39
N THR A 326 -0.67 7.75 -19.68
CA THR A 326 -0.49 7.38 -18.26
C THR A 326 0.43 6.21 -17.97
N HIS A 327 0.68 5.36 -18.97
CA HIS A 327 1.47 4.15 -18.81
C HIS A 327 2.94 4.44 -19.16
N ASN A 328 3.66 5.10 -18.24
CA ASN A 328 5.07 5.46 -18.38
C ASN A 328 5.84 5.20 -17.06
N LEU A 329 7.17 5.07 -17.15
CA LEU A 329 8.04 4.73 -16.02
C LEU A 329 8.06 5.80 -14.91
N PRO A 330 8.17 7.12 -15.19
CA PRO A 330 8.04 8.15 -14.16
C PRO A 330 6.73 8.08 -13.36
N THR A 331 5.57 7.82 -14.00
CA THR A 331 4.30 7.65 -13.29
C THR A 331 4.31 6.40 -12.39
N LEU A 332 4.92 5.29 -12.82
CA LEU A 332 5.11 4.10 -11.96
C LEU A 332 5.98 4.40 -10.73
N LEU A 333 7.14 5.03 -10.93
CA LEU A 333 8.05 5.44 -9.84
C LEU A 333 7.34 6.39 -8.85
N SER A 334 6.53 7.32 -9.36
CA SER A 334 5.77 8.26 -8.53
C SER A 334 4.73 7.57 -7.65
N ILE A 335 4.04 6.56 -8.18
CA ILE A 335 3.07 5.77 -7.41
C ILE A 335 3.77 4.89 -6.37
N LEU A 336 4.97 4.35 -6.66
CA LEU A 336 5.78 3.61 -5.68
C LEU A 336 6.36 4.52 -4.58
N GLN A 337 6.72 5.77 -4.91
CA GLN A 337 7.15 6.78 -3.94
C GLN A 337 6.00 7.24 -3.04
N LEU A 338 4.81 7.46 -3.60
CA LEU A 338 3.59 7.75 -2.81
C LEU A 338 3.17 6.56 -1.94
N ALA A 339 3.27 5.32 -2.44
CA ALA A 339 3.10 4.11 -1.64
C ALA A 339 4.07 4.04 -0.44
N THR A 340 5.33 4.46 -0.63
CA THR A 340 6.31 4.52 0.47
C THR A 340 5.90 5.54 1.53
N ILE A 341 5.37 6.70 1.12
CA ILE A 341 4.84 7.71 2.05
C ILE A 341 3.64 7.15 2.84
N GLU A 342 2.67 6.51 2.18
CA GLU A 342 1.49 5.97 2.87
C GLU A 342 1.81 4.83 3.84
N GLU A 343 2.88 4.06 3.59
CA GLU A 343 3.39 3.08 4.55
C GLU A 343 3.98 3.74 5.80
N TYR A 344 4.81 4.78 5.64
CA TYR A 344 5.36 5.55 6.76
C TYR A 344 4.26 6.21 7.60
N LEU A 345 3.20 6.73 6.94
CA LEU A 345 2.02 7.28 7.61
C LEU A 345 1.12 6.23 8.28
N GLY A 346 1.36 4.93 8.06
CA GLY A 346 0.50 3.86 8.55
C GLY A 346 -0.86 3.80 7.87
N ASP A 347 -1.04 4.44 6.70
CA ASP A 347 -2.30 4.50 5.96
C ASP A 347 -2.34 3.40 4.88
N TRP A 348 -2.48 2.18 5.37
CA TRP A 348 -2.57 0.97 4.55
C TRP A 348 -3.77 0.97 3.60
N LEU A 349 -4.82 1.78 3.87
CA LEU A 349 -5.95 1.94 2.96
C LEU A 349 -5.52 2.67 1.70
N ASN A 350 -4.79 3.78 1.86
CA ASN A 350 -4.29 4.55 0.75
C ASN A 350 -3.13 3.84 0.02
N LEU A 351 -2.28 3.13 0.76
CA LEU A 351 -1.31 2.20 0.19
C LEU A 351 -1.96 1.14 -0.72
N MET A 352 -3.10 0.56 -0.35
CA MET A 352 -3.82 -0.40 -1.20
C MET A 352 -4.35 0.18 -2.53
N GLY A 353 -4.57 1.50 -2.60
CA GLY A 353 -4.90 2.19 -3.83
C GLY A 353 -3.68 2.31 -4.74
N HIS A 354 -2.59 2.86 -4.22
CA HIS A 354 -1.32 2.98 -4.95
C HIS A 354 -0.78 1.61 -5.39
N GLN A 355 -0.78 0.60 -4.53
CA GLN A 355 -0.38 -0.78 -4.83
C GLN A 355 -1.16 -1.36 -6.02
N ARG A 356 -2.46 -1.11 -6.10
CA ARG A 356 -3.29 -1.58 -7.21
C ARG A 356 -2.96 -0.88 -8.53
N ALA A 357 -2.68 0.43 -8.49
CA ALA A 357 -2.31 1.20 -9.67
C ALA A 357 -0.88 0.87 -10.15
N ALA A 358 0.06 0.69 -9.23
CA ALA A 358 1.42 0.25 -9.54
C ALA A 358 1.44 -1.12 -10.23
N LEU A 359 0.64 -2.08 -9.77
CA LEU A 359 0.50 -3.39 -10.42
C LEU A 359 0.05 -3.27 -11.87
N GLU A 360 -0.97 -2.44 -12.15
CA GLU A 360 -1.50 -2.24 -13.50
C GLU A 360 -0.51 -1.50 -14.43
N LEU A 361 0.27 -0.54 -13.91
CA LEU A 361 1.31 0.12 -14.72
C LEU A 361 2.48 -0.82 -14.98
N LEU A 362 2.97 -1.53 -13.96
CA LEU A 362 4.10 -2.46 -14.06
C LEU A 362 3.80 -3.59 -15.07
N THR A 363 2.60 -4.19 -15.01
CA THR A 363 2.16 -5.23 -15.95
C THR A 363 1.78 -4.72 -17.35
N LYS A 364 1.80 -3.41 -17.58
CA LYS A 364 1.67 -2.79 -18.93
C LYS A 364 3.00 -2.31 -19.51
N LEU A 365 3.94 -1.94 -18.65
CA LEU A 365 5.28 -1.48 -19.02
C LEU A 365 6.24 -2.64 -19.30
N PHE A 366 6.05 -3.78 -18.63
CA PHE A 366 6.99 -4.90 -18.66
C PHE A 366 6.31 -6.26 -18.79
N THR A 367 7.12 -7.26 -19.12
CA THR A 367 6.84 -8.69 -18.91
C THR A 367 7.79 -9.23 -17.82
N PRO A 368 7.63 -10.48 -17.34
CA PRO A 368 8.60 -11.11 -16.42
C PRO A 368 10.05 -11.04 -16.90
N GLN A 369 10.26 -11.09 -18.22
CA GLN A 369 11.58 -11.03 -18.85
C GLN A 369 12.05 -9.58 -19.01
N THR A 370 11.24 -8.70 -19.61
CA THR A 370 11.70 -7.33 -19.93
C THR A 370 11.88 -6.45 -18.69
N ILE A 371 11.27 -6.79 -17.55
CA ILE A 371 11.58 -6.11 -16.28
C ILE A 371 13.01 -6.43 -15.78
N MET A 372 13.58 -7.57 -16.15
CA MET A 372 14.94 -7.97 -15.74
C MET A 372 16.03 -7.44 -16.67
N GLU A 373 15.68 -7.05 -17.90
CA GLU A 373 16.60 -6.45 -18.88
C GLU A 373 17.16 -5.10 -18.44
N THR A 374 16.42 -4.32 -17.64
CA THR A 374 16.82 -2.97 -17.19
C THR A 374 16.93 -2.88 -15.67
N ARG A 375 17.90 -2.09 -15.17
CA ARG A 375 18.11 -1.97 -13.72
C ARG A 375 16.94 -1.28 -13.00
N ILE A 376 16.32 -0.27 -13.61
CA ILE A 376 15.15 0.39 -13.02
C ILE A 376 13.95 -0.58 -13.02
N GLY A 377 13.82 -1.46 -14.02
CA GLY A 377 12.86 -2.56 -14.01
C GLY A 377 13.05 -3.47 -12.79
N GLN A 378 14.26 -3.98 -12.55
CA GLN A 378 14.59 -4.80 -11.38
C GLN A 378 14.28 -4.10 -10.05
N ILE A 379 14.49 -2.78 -9.96
CA ILE A 379 14.19 -2.00 -8.77
C ILE A 379 12.67 -1.84 -8.58
N CYS A 380 11.93 -1.50 -9.64
CA CYS A 380 10.47 -1.47 -9.64
C CYS A 380 9.86 -2.83 -9.25
N LEU A 381 10.46 -3.93 -9.70
CA LEU A 381 10.07 -5.30 -9.33
C LEU A 381 10.17 -5.54 -7.82
N THR A 382 11.34 -5.30 -7.22
CA THR A 382 11.57 -5.56 -5.78
C THR A 382 10.79 -4.58 -4.90
N TRP A 383 10.70 -3.30 -5.29
CA TRP A 383 9.94 -2.29 -4.57
C TRP A 383 8.43 -2.58 -4.60
N PHE A 384 7.90 -3.00 -5.75
CA PHE A 384 6.50 -3.41 -5.86
C PHE A 384 6.19 -4.71 -5.10
N SER A 385 7.05 -5.73 -5.23
CA SER A 385 6.81 -7.04 -4.61
C SER A 385 6.76 -6.94 -3.08
N ARG A 386 7.52 -6.01 -2.50
CA ARG A 386 7.46 -5.66 -1.08
C ARG A 386 6.06 -5.20 -0.65
N PHE A 387 5.44 -4.27 -1.39
CA PHE A 387 4.10 -3.78 -1.09
C PHE A 387 3.00 -4.83 -1.30
N ASP A 388 3.06 -5.62 -2.37
CA ASP A 388 2.06 -6.71 -2.56
C ASP A 388 2.21 -7.80 -1.50
N ALA A 389 3.44 -8.12 -1.08
CA ALA A 389 3.69 -9.05 0.02
C ALA A 389 3.08 -8.55 1.34
N ALA A 390 3.41 -7.32 1.77
CA ALA A 390 2.84 -6.71 2.97
C ALA A 390 1.29 -6.68 2.91
N MET A 391 0.74 -6.22 1.78
CA MET A 391 -0.71 -6.15 1.59
C MET A 391 -1.40 -7.51 1.43
N SER A 392 -0.70 -8.59 1.06
CA SER A 392 -1.27 -9.95 1.02
C SER A 392 -1.57 -10.47 2.42
N PHE A 393 -0.63 -10.30 3.34
CA PHE A 393 -0.77 -10.75 4.73
C PHE A 393 -1.75 -9.87 5.52
N LEU A 394 -1.67 -8.55 5.36
CA LEU A 394 -2.55 -7.60 6.05
C LEU A 394 -4.04 -7.71 5.68
N ARG A 395 -4.38 -8.33 4.54
CA ARG A 395 -5.79 -8.60 4.15
C ARG A 395 -6.17 -10.08 4.21
N THR A 396 -5.27 -10.94 4.70
CA THR A 396 -5.40 -12.42 4.68
C THR A 396 -5.84 -12.95 3.31
N GLY A 397 -5.15 -12.56 2.23
CA GLY A 397 -5.55 -12.93 0.87
C GLY A 397 -4.40 -12.90 -0.14
N GLN A 398 -4.48 -13.77 -1.16
CA GLN A 398 -3.41 -14.10 -2.09
C GLN A 398 -2.67 -12.88 -2.66
N SER A 399 -1.33 -12.92 -2.67
CA SER A 399 -0.46 -11.99 -3.41
C SER A 399 -0.93 -11.85 -4.86
N LYS A 400 -1.19 -10.60 -5.30
CA LYS A 400 -1.68 -10.31 -6.66
C LYS A 400 -0.56 -10.30 -7.68
N PHE A 401 0.68 -10.23 -7.24
CA PHE A 401 1.83 -10.26 -8.13
C PHE A 401 2.06 -11.67 -8.68
N PRO A 402 2.04 -11.90 -10.00
CA PRO A 402 2.12 -13.27 -10.52
C PRO A 402 3.48 -13.94 -10.23
N ARG A 403 3.43 -15.18 -9.75
CA ARG A 403 4.58 -15.93 -9.17
C ARG A 403 5.72 -16.18 -10.17
N ASP A 404 5.40 -16.21 -11.45
CA ASP A 404 6.31 -16.33 -12.58
C ASP A 404 7.31 -15.17 -12.64
N TRP A 405 6.93 -13.94 -12.26
CA TRP A 405 7.84 -12.79 -12.23
C TRP A 405 8.99 -12.97 -11.22
N LEU A 406 8.66 -13.44 -10.02
CA LEU A 406 9.68 -13.79 -9.01
C LEU A 406 10.51 -15.01 -9.44
N THR A 407 9.90 -15.94 -10.20
CA THR A 407 10.58 -17.13 -10.71
C THR A 407 11.58 -16.79 -11.81
N GLU A 408 11.22 -15.88 -12.72
CA GLU A 408 12.09 -15.35 -13.78
C GLU A 408 13.27 -14.57 -13.18
N ALA A 409 13.00 -13.67 -12.22
CA ALA A 409 14.08 -12.98 -11.49
C ALA A 409 15.04 -13.94 -10.78
N ALA A 410 14.52 -15.00 -10.16
CA ALA A 410 15.34 -16.05 -9.54
C ALA A 410 16.07 -16.95 -10.56
N THR A 411 15.73 -16.91 -11.84
CA THR A 411 16.50 -17.54 -12.93
C THR A 411 17.59 -16.59 -13.40
N TYR A 412 17.24 -15.35 -13.76
CA TYR A 412 18.17 -14.28 -14.15
C TYR A 412 19.31 -14.12 -13.15
N TYR A 413 19.03 -13.99 -11.84
CA TYR A 413 20.09 -13.85 -10.84
C TYR A 413 20.97 -15.10 -10.72
N ARG A 414 20.47 -16.30 -11.05
CA ARG A 414 21.29 -17.52 -11.07
C ARG A 414 22.19 -17.61 -12.30
N GLU A 415 21.72 -17.11 -13.44
CA GLU A 415 22.55 -16.94 -14.64
C GLU A 415 23.67 -15.93 -14.36
N ARG A 416 23.37 -14.80 -13.71
CA ARG A 416 24.39 -13.85 -13.24
C ARG A 416 25.39 -14.42 -12.23
N ILE A 417 25.01 -15.38 -11.39
CA ILE A 417 25.95 -16.10 -10.52
C ILE A 417 26.88 -17.02 -11.33
N ASN A 418 26.47 -17.51 -12.50
CA ASN A 418 27.33 -18.30 -13.38
C ASN A 418 28.30 -17.42 -14.17
N ASP A 419 27.83 -16.26 -14.65
CA ASP A 419 28.63 -15.26 -15.39
C ASP A 419 29.67 -14.56 -14.48
N GLU A 420 29.21 -14.08 -13.31
CA GLU A 420 29.97 -13.24 -12.37
C GLU A 420 30.05 -13.93 -10.97
N PRO A 421 30.66 -15.13 -10.85
CA PRO A 421 30.57 -15.96 -9.64
C PRO A 421 31.21 -15.35 -8.38
N THR A 422 32.06 -14.34 -8.54
CA THR A 422 32.66 -13.57 -7.44
C THR A 422 31.75 -12.47 -6.89
N GLU A 423 30.74 -12.04 -7.64
CA GLU A 423 29.87 -10.92 -7.26
C GLU A 423 28.83 -11.35 -6.22
N LEU A 424 29.05 -10.91 -4.98
CA LEU A 424 28.21 -11.23 -3.83
C LEU A 424 26.78 -10.70 -3.98
N ARG A 425 26.57 -9.63 -4.78
CA ARG A 425 25.24 -9.06 -5.03
C ARG A 425 24.28 -10.08 -5.63
N TRP A 426 24.66 -10.80 -6.69
CA TRP A 426 23.76 -11.73 -7.36
C TRP A 426 23.38 -12.92 -6.48
N ARG A 427 24.33 -13.38 -5.64
CA ARG A 427 24.08 -14.40 -4.61
C ARG A 427 23.04 -13.93 -3.59
N ALA A 428 23.11 -12.68 -3.14
CA ALA A 428 22.14 -12.10 -2.21
C ALA A 428 20.75 -11.93 -2.88
N GLU A 429 20.70 -11.41 -4.11
CA GLU A 429 19.44 -11.20 -4.85
C GLU A 429 18.74 -12.52 -5.19
N GLU A 430 19.45 -13.55 -5.67
CA GLU A 430 18.89 -14.89 -5.93
C GLU A 430 18.28 -15.48 -4.65
N ARG A 431 19.03 -15.37 -3.54
CA ARG A 431 18.67 -15.92 -2.25
C ARG A 431 17.44 -15.25 -1.65
N LEU A 432 17.37 -13.93 -1.69
CA LEU A 432 16.22 -13.14 -1.25
C LEU A 432 15.01 -13.41 -2.15
N THR A 433 15.17 -13.38 -3.47
CA THR A 433 14.09 -13.68 -4.41
C THR A 433 13.51 -15.09 -4.16
N ARG A 434 14.36 -16.08 -3.85
CA ARG A 434 13.89 -17.43 -3.46
C ARG A 434 13.16 -17.47 -2.12
N LEU A 435 13.47 -16.60 -1.17
CA LEU A 435 12.66 -16.42 0.04
C LEU A 435 11.31 -15.76 -0.30
N HIS A 436 11.30 -14.80 -1.24
CA HIS A 436 10.08 -14.11 -1.69
C HIS A 436 9.14 -15.05 -2.47
N ILE A 437 9.67 -16.02 -3.22
CA ILE A 437 8.86 -17.11 -3.81
C ILE A 437 8.21 -17.98 -2.72
N ILE A 438 8.90 -18.25 -1.60
CA ILE A 438 8.28 -18.98 -0.48
C ILE A 438 7.24 -18.10 0.23
N ARG A 439 7.49 -16.79 0.37
CA ARG A 439 6.54 -15.80 0.89
C ARG A 439 5.25 -15.76 0.08
N TYR A 440 5.36 -15.80 -1.25
CA TYR A 440 4.21 -15.93 -2.15
C TYR A 440 3.38 -17.18 -1.82
N ASP A 441 4.04 -18.34 -1.71
CA ASP A 441 3.37 -19.61 -1.43
C ASP A 441 2.69 -19.63 -0.05
N VAL A 442 3.26 -18.95 0.97
CA VAL A 442 2.59 -18.70 2.27
C VAL A 442 1.35 -17.82 2.10
N SER A 443 1.40 -16.78 1.26
CA SER A 443 0.24 -15.90 1.03
C SER A 443 -0.93 -16.63 0.34
N VAL A 444 -0.63 -17.60 -0.54
CA VAL A 444 -1.63 -18.48 -1.17
C VAL A 444 -2.29 -19.35 -0.11
N LEU A 445 -1.49 -20.04 0.72
CA LEU A 445 -2.00 -20.91 1.78
C LEU A 445 -2.86 -20.14 2.80
N LEU A 446 -2.42 -18.95 3.21
CA LEU A 446 -3.18 -18.05 4.08
C LEU A 446 -4.53 -17.67 3.48
N SER A 447 -4.58 -17.32 2.18
CA SER A 447 -5.82 -17.01 1.46
C SER A 447 -6.80 -18.19 1.51
N SER A 448 -6.38 -19.35 1.01
CA SER A 448 -7.26 -20.52 0.92
C SER A 448 -7.70 -21.07 2.29
N VAL A 449 -6.95 -20.81 3.36
CA VAL A 449 -7.38 -21.07 4.75
C VAL A 449 -8.42 -20.05 5.21
N ALA A 450 -8.25 -18.76 4.94
CA ALA A 450 -9.19 -17.70 5.32
C ALA A 450 -10.52 -17.76 4.52
N GLU A 451 -10.45 -18.21 3.27
CA GLU A 451 -11.59 -18.40 2.36
C GLU A 451 -12.31 -19.75 2.56
N GLY A 452 -11.67 -20.70 3.27
CA GLY A 452 -12.21 -22.02 3.57
C GLY A 452 -12.15 -23.02 2.41
N GLU A 453 -11.47 -22.69 1.32
CA GLU A 453 -11.45 -23.44 0.05
C GLU A 453 -10.43 -24.61 0.02
N ILE A 454 -9.75 -24.88 1.14
CA ILE A 454 -8.70 -25.91 1.23
C ILE A 454 -9.09 -27.12 2.09
N SER A 455 -8.99 -28.32 1.53
CA SER A 455 -9.18 -29.57 2.26
C SER A 455 -8.03 -29.84 3.23
N GLU A 456 -8.29 -30.53 4.34
CA GLU A 456 -7.31 -30.79 5.40
C GLU A 456 -6.04 -31.52 4.90
N SER A 457 -6.20 -32.46 3.96
CA SER A 457 -5.07 -33.16 3.34
C SER A 457 -4.21 -32.22 2.48
N LYS A 458 -4.82 -31.40 1.62
CA LYS A 458 -4.11 -30.42 0.77
C LYS A 458 -3.47 -29.32 1.61
N PHE A 459 -4.13 -28.88 2.68
CA PHE A 459 -3.58 -27.96 3.66
C PHE A 459 -2.31 -28.54 4.30
N SER A 460 -2.36 -29.80 4.76
CA SER A 460 -1.24 -30.45 5.42
C SER A 460 -0.04 -30.61 4.49
N GLU A 461 -0.28 -31.08 3.26
CA GLU A 461 0.71 -31.20 2.18
C GLU A 461 1.39 -29.85 1.87
N GLN A 462 0.61 -28.79 1.64
CA GLN A 462 1.14 -27.46 1.33
C GLN A 462 1.90 -26.85 2.52
N HIS A 463 1.38 -27.00 3.74
CA HIS A 463 2.03 -26.53 4.96
C HIS A 463 3.37 -27.24 5.20
N GLU A 464 3.43 -28.56 5.04
CA GLU A 464 4.66 -29.34 5.16
C GLU A 464 5.67 -28.95 4.07
N HIS A 465 5.27 -28.88 2.80
CA HIS A 465 6.13 -28.46 1.69
C HIS A 465 6.76 -27.08 1.90
N ILE A 466 5.98 -26.11 2.39
CA ILE A 466 6.48 -24.77 2.74
C ILE A 466 7.44 -24.84 3.93
N THR A 467 7.12 -25.61 4.98
CA THR A 467 7.98 -25.84 6.15
C THR A 467 9.35 -26.39 5.71
N THR A 468 9.37 -27.46 4.91
CA THR A 468 10.59 -28.06 4.37
C THR A 468 11.40 -27.06 3.54
N ARG A 469 10.74 -26.18 2.77
CA ARG A 469 11.42 -25.15 1.97
C ARG A 469 11.99 -24.01 2.80
N LEU A 470 11.32 -23.59 3.87
CA LEU A 470 11.81 -22.55 4.78
C LEU A 470 13.03 -23.04 5.58
N ILE A 471 12.97 -24.27 6.09
CA ILE A 471 14.10 -24.93 6.75
C ILE A 471 15.26 -25.11 5.76
N LYS A 472 15.01 -25.74 4.61
CA LYS A 472 16.03 -25.94 3.58
C LYS A 472 16.66 -24.62 3.11
N TRP A 473 15.88 -23.54 2.98
CA TRP A 473 16.45 -22.22 2.63
C TRP A 473 17.46 -21.77 3.68
N ARG A 474 17.15 -21.89 4.98
CA ARG A 474 18.06 -21.52 6.08
C ARG A 474 19.31 -22.40 6.12
N ASP A 475 19.13 -23.71 6.01
CA ASP A 475 20.21 -24.71 6.10
C ASP A 475 21.15 -24.65 4.88
N THR A 476 20.62 -24.43 3.68
CA THR A 476 21.43 -24.15 2.49
C THR A 476 21.72 -22.65 2.38
N TRP A 477 22.39 -22.08 3.38
CA TRP A 477 22.98 -20.73 3.26
C TRP A 477 24.23 -20.79 2.38
N ASP A 478 24.40 -19.81 1.48
CA ASP A 478 25.62 -19.71 0.67
C ASP A 478 26.80 -19.33 1.58
N PRO A 479 27.87 -20.13 1.69
CA PRO A 479 29.02 -19.82 2.54
C PRO A 479 29.70 -18.47 2.22
N MET A 480 29.55 -17.96 1.00
CA MET A 480 30.06 -16.63 0.63
C MET A 480 29.21 -15.50 1.25
N LEU A 481 27.93 -15.75 1.53
CA LEU A 481 26.99 -14.85 2.22
C LEU A 481 27.00 -15.02 3.76
N THR A 482 27.84 -15.89 4.30
CA THR A 482 28.10 -16.04 5.75
C THR A 482 29.60 -16.06 6.07
N ALA A 483 30.44 -15.60 5.14
CA ALA A 483 31.89 -15.68 5.27
C ALA A 483 32.40 -14.95 6.54
N PRO A 484 33.11 -15.64 7.47
CA PRO A 484 33.44 -15.08 8.79
C PRO A 484 34.19 -13.74 8.78
N LYS A 485 34.93 -13.42 7.71
CA LYS A 485 35.58 -12.12 7.49
C LYS A 485 34.64 -10.91 7.44
N TYR A 486 33.34 -11.11 7.27
CA TYR A 486 32.33 -10.06 7.28
C TYR A 486 31.44 -10.10 8.53
N ALA A 487 31.32 -11.24 9.22
CA ALA A 487 30.56 -11.33 10.46
C ALA A 487 31.17 -10.38 11.51
N VAL A 488 30.35 -9.59 12.19
CA VAL A 488 30.81 -8.66 13.23
C VAL A 488 31.51 -9.45 14.35
N GLN A 489 32.71 -9.01 14.72
CA GLN A 489 33.53 -9.58 15.82
C GLN A 489 33.80 -8.56 16.94
N ASP A 490 33.69 -7.26 16.65
CA ASP A 490 33.77 -6.23 17.67
C ASP A 490 32.40 -5.99 18.29
N TYR A 491 32.37 -6.01 19.62
CA TYR A 491 31.20 -5.79 20.48
C TYR A 491 31.50 -4.74 21.56
N SER A 492 32.49 -3.87 21.32
CA SER A 492 32.84 -2.70 22.14
C SER A 492 31.66 -1.75 22.38
N TRP A 493 30.68 -1.77 21.47
CA TRP A 493 29.43 -1.00 21.48
C TRP A 493 28.30 -1.62 22.31
N ARG A 494 28.52 -2.76 22.99
CA ARG A 494 27.48 -3.44 23.79
C ARG A 494 26.81 -2.43 24.76
N PRO A 495 25.47 -2.32 24.77
CA PRO A 495 24.77 -1.42 25.68
C PRO A 495 25.02 -1.79 27.15
N ALA A 496 24.89 -0.81 28.04
CA ALA A 496 24.94 -1.06 29.48
C ALA A 496 23.70 -1.86 29.91
N THR A 497 23.92 -3.01 30.56
CA THR A 497 22.86 -3.96 30.92
C THR A 497 21.84 -3.35 31.89
N ASP A 498 20.59 -3.24 31.44
CA ASP A 498 19.41 -2.93 32.23
C ASP A 498 18.85 -4.26 32.82
N PRO A 499 18.52 -4.34 34.12
CA PRO A 499 17.79 -5.48 34.68
C PRO A 499 16.50 -5.84 33.93
N ASP A 500 15.91 -4.92 33.17
CA ASP A 500 14.74 -5.17 32.32
C ASP A 500 15.06 -5.72 30.90
N ASP A 501 16.35 -5.89 30.51
CA ASP A 501 16.73 -6.35 29.16
C ASP A 501 16.31 -7.81 28.87
N ILE A 502 15.56 -8.02 27.78
CA ILE A 502 15.00 -9.34 27.44
C ILE A 502 15.93 -10.25 26.61
N ILE A 503 16.99 -9.70 26.01
CA ILE A 503 17.98 -10.41 25.16
C ILE A 503 19.39 -9.80 25.34
N ASP A 504 20.44 -10.42 24.77
CA ASP A 504 21.76 -9.78 24.56
C ASP A 504 21.93 -9.51 23.04
N PRO A 505 22.06 -8.24 22.59
CA PRO A 505 22.25 -7.90 21.18
C PRO A 505 23.61 -8.31 20.61
N CYS A 506 24.57 -8.70 21.45
CA CYS A 506 25.97 -8.86 21.08
C CYS A 506 26.41 -10.32 20.95
N GLU A 507 25.57 -11.18 20.37
CA GLU A 507 25.95 -12.57 20.06
C GLU A 507 26.68 -12.72 18.70
N PRO A 508 27.70 -13.60 18.62
CA PRO A 508 28.42 -13.92 17.37
C PRO A 508 27.52 -14.37 16.22
N GLY A 509 27.69 -13.74 15.05
CA GLY A 509 27.07 -14.18 13.79
C GLY A 509 25.66 -13.66 13.50
N LEU A 510 25.12 -12.77 14.36
CA LEU A 510 23.90 -12.01 14.09
C LEU A 510 24.07 -11.00 12.94
N LEU A 511 25.12 -10.18 13.02
CA LEU A 511 25.37 -9.04 12.15
C LEU A 511 26.51 -9.31 11.16
N TYR A 512 26.38 -8.75 9.96
CA TYR A 512 27.38 -8.80 8.91
C TYR A 512 27.70 -7.38 8.40
N ASN A 513 28.99 -7.05 8.36
CA ASN A 513 29.53 -5.85 7.76
C ASN A 513 29.24 -5.78 6.25
N PRO A 514 29.23 -4.59 5.64
CA PRO A 514 29.15 -4.42 4.19
C PRO A 514 30.21 -5.27 3.45
N PRO A 515 29.87 -5.93 2.32
CA PRO A 515 28.61 -5.82 1.58
C PRO A 515 27.50 -6.79 2.05
N LEU A 516 27.70 -7.53 3.14
CA LEU A 516 26.80 -8.62 3.54
C LEU A 516 25.64 -8.21 4.47
N ILE A 517 25.39 -6.91 4.68
CA ILE A 517 24.26 -6.42 5.48
C ILE A 517 22.89 -6.95 5.00
N SER A 518 22.77 -7.20 3.69
CA SER A 518 21.60 -7.88 3.07
C SER A 518 21.33 -9.27 3.65
N SER A 519 22.34 -9.97 4.17
CA SER A 519 22.20 -11.26 4.85
C SER A 519 21.63 -11.12 6.27
N THR A 520 21.96 -10.03 6.97
CA THR A 520 21.30 -9.66 8.24
C THR A 520 19.81 -9.39 8.02
N ILE A 521 19.45 -8.63 6.98
CA ILE A 521 18.04 -8.34 6.65
C ILE A 521 17.32 -9.62 6.20
N ALA A 522 17.98 -10.51 5.44
CA ALA A 522 17.44 -11.81 5.06
C ALA A 522 17.10 -12.72 6.27
N LEU A 523 17.82 -12.58 7.41
CA LEU A 523 17.46 -13.26 8.66
C LEU A 523 16.16 -12.70 9.25
N VAL A 524 16.00 -11.38 9.29
CA VAL A 524 14.78 -10.71 9.77
C VAL A 524 13.56 -11.16 8.94
N GLU A 525 13.69 -11.14 7.61
CA GLU A 525 12.63 -11.59 6.71
C GLU A 525 12.27 -13.07 6.93
N TRP A 526 13.27 -13.94 7.12
CA TRP A 526 13.06 -15.36 7.36
C TRP A 526 12.39 -15.63 8.72
N HIS A 527 12.84 -14.98 9.79
CA HIS A 527 12.22 -15.11 11.12
C HIS A 527 10.77 -14.61 11.15
N SER A 528 10.50 -13.50 10.46
CA SER A 528 9.14 -12.95 10.31
C SER A 528 8.23 -13.93 9.55
N LEU A 529 8.75 -14.53 8.47
CA LEU A 529 8.02 -15.52 7.69
C LEU A 529 7.86 -16.86 8.43
N MET A 530 8.79 -17.25 9.31
CA MET A 530 8.63 -18.41 10.19
C MET A 530 7.46 -18.21 11.15
N ILE A 531 7.40 -17.09 11.88
CA ILE A 531 6.30 -16.79 12.81
C ILE A 531 4.95 -16.89 12.09
N LEU A 532 4.83 -16.23 10.93
CA LEU A 532 3.60 -16.15 10.15
C LEU A 532 3.17 -17.48 9.51
N HIS A 533 4.12 -18.25 8.99
CA HIS A 533 3.83 -19.59 8.44
C HIS A 533 3.39 -20.54 9.56
N MET A 534 4.11 -20.54 10.68
CA MET A 534 3.77 -21.37 11.84
C MET A 534 2.41 -21.03 12.44
N SER A 535 1.93 -19.78 12.30
CA SER A 535 0.57 -19.41 12.70
C SER A 535 -0.54 -20.20 11.99
N LEU A 536 -0.25 -20.86 10.88
CA LEU A 536 -1.22 -21.70 10.16
C LEU A 536 -1.28 -23.14 10.71
N ALA A 537 -0.35 -23.56 11.57
CA ALA A 537 -0.14 -24.98 11.91
C ALA A 537 -1.28 -25.59 12.75
N LYS A 538 -2.08 -26.46 12.12
CA LYS A 538 -3.26 -27.12 12.75
C LYS A 538 -2.93 -28.36 13.58
N THR A 539 -1.83 -29.05 13.27
CA THR A 539 -1.49 -30.37 13.84
C THR A 539 -0.42 -30.33 14.93
N VAL A 540 0.19 -29.17 15.18
CA VAL A 540 1.25 -29.00 16.19
C VAL A 540 0.62 -28.68 17.55
N PRO A 541 1.02 -29.34 18.66
CA PRO A 541 0.54 -28.99 20.00
C PRO A 541 0.77 -27.51 20.33
N ARG A 542 -0.26 -26.82 20.80
CA ARG A 542 -0.27 -25.36 21.02
C ARG A 542 0.90 -24.85 21.87
N GLU A 543 1.34 -25.62 22.87
CA GLU A 543 2.49 -25.26 23.72
C GLU A 543 3.81 -25.28 22.96
N LYS A 544 4.05 -26.32 22.15
CA LYS A 544 5.22 -26.41 21.28
C LYS A 544 5.21 -25.28 20.25
N LEU A 545 4.07 -25.07 19.57
CA LEU A 545 3.90 -24.00 18.59
C LEU A 545 4.25 -22.63 19.18
N LYS A 546 3.75 -22.33 20.39
CA LYS A 546 4.08 -21.10 21.13
C LYS A 546 5.57 -20.99 21.46
N GLY A 547 6.22 -22.07 21.91
CA GLY A 547 7.65 -22.09 22.19
C GLY A 547 8.52 -21.83 20.95
N ASP A 548 8.20 -22.48 19.83
CA ASP A 548 8.92 -22.31 18.57
C ASP A 548 8.68 -20.90 17.96
N GLN A 549 7.45 -20.37 18.02
CA GLN A 549 7.15 -18.99 17.61
C GLN A 549 7.86 -17.96 18.50
N LEU A 550 7.88 -18.16 19.83
CA LEU A 550 8.57 -17.27 20.78
C LEU A 550 10.09 -17.27 20.55
N ARG A 551 10.69 -18.41 20.19
CA ARG A 551 12.11 -18.47 19.80
C ARG A 551 12.42 -17.56 18.59
N HIS A 552 11.53 -17.51 17.60
CA HIS A 552 11.67 -16.58 16.47
C HIS A 552 11.35 -15.13 16.86
N GLY A 553 10.44 -14.91 17.82
CA GLY A 553 10.19 -13.60 18.42
C GLY A 553 11.43 -13.01 19.07
N TYR A 554 12.10 -13.76 19.96
CA TYR A 554 13.35 -13.31 20.58
C TYR A 554 14.47 -13.07 19.56
N ALA A 555 14.60 -13.90 18.52
CA ALA A 555 15.59 -13.66 17.47
C ALA A 555 15.34 -12.34 16.71
N LEU A 556 14.08 -11.93 16.53
CA LEU A 556 13.74 -10.61 15.98
C LEU A 556 14.01 -9.48 16.97
N CYS A 557 13.72 -9.65 18.26
CA CYS A 557 14.11 -8.68 19.30
C CYS A 557 15.62 -8.44 19.30
N GLN A 558 16.39 -9.53 19.23
CA GLN A 558 17.84 -9.54 19.26
C GLN A 558 18.45 -8.89 18.01
N LEU A 559 17.95 -9.22 16.82
CA LEU A 559 18.35 -8.56 15.58
C LEU A 559 17.98 -7.06 15.57
N PHE A 560 16.85 -6.67 16.18
CA PHE A 560 16.47 -5.26 16.30
C PHE A 560 17.48 -4.49 17.16
N GLU A 561 17.77 -4.96 18.38
CA GLU A 561 18.72 -4.25 19.25
C GLU A 561 20.17 -4.31 18.77
N ALA A 562 20.57 -5.41 18.12
CA ALA A 562 21.86 -5.50 17.47
C ALA A 562 22.01 -4.43 16.38
N LEU A 563 20.95 -4.14 15.61
CA LEU A 563 20.93 -3.05 14.63
C LEU A 563 20.75 -1.66 15.28
N GLU A 564 20.09 -1.56 16.43
CA GLU A 564 19.90 -0.29 17.16
C GLU A 564 21.21 0.24 17.78
N TYR A 565 22.02 -0.65 18.36
CA TYR A 565 23.23 -0.26 19.09
C TYR A 565 24.54 -0.38 18.29
N TRP A 566 24.56 -1.11 17.16
CA TRP A 566 25.77 -1.25 16.35
C TRP A 566 26.11 0.07 15.60
N PRO A 567 27.27 0.70 15.86
CA PRO A 567 27.58 2.04 15.32
C PRO A 567 27.77 2.11 13.81
N SER A 568 27.79 0.97 13.11
CA SER A 568 27.91 0.87 11.66
C SER A 568 26.61 0.44 10.97
N THR A 569 25.48 0.39 11.69
CA THR A 569 24.16 0.13 11.08
C THR A 569 23.83 1.21 10.03
N PRO A 570 23.55 0.82 8.77
CA PRO A 570 23.09 1.75 7.75
C PRO A 570 21.79 2.48 8.11
N ARG A 571 21.75 3.77 7.81
CA ARG A 571 20.57 4.64 7.97
C ARG A 571 19.34 4.02 7.28
N GLY A 572 18.20 4.08 7.95
CA GLY A 572 16.92 3.54 7.46
C GLY A 572 16.65 2.06 7.74
N ILE A 573 17.64 1.24 8.14
CA ILE A 573 17.37 -0.20 8.38
C ILE A 573 16.33 -0.42 9.48
N LEU A 574 16.39 0.33 10.59
CA LEU A 574 15.42 0.17 11.67
C LEU A 574 13.98 0.42 11.21
N SER A 575 13.73 1.36 10.30
CA SER A 575 12.41 1.60 9.70
C SER A 575 11.83 0.35 9.03
N SER A 576 12.67 -0.45 8.36
CA SER A 576 12.26 -1.72 7.74
C SER A 576 11.86 -2.81 8.75
N LEU A 577 12.21 -2.65 10.03
CA LEU A 577 11.86 -3.57 11.10
C LEU A 577 10.47 -3.34 11.69
N GLY A 578 9.72 -2.32 11.24
CA GLY A 578 8.37 -2.02 11.74
C GLY A 578 7.39 -3.19 11.63
N ILE A 579 7.27 -3.81 10.44
CA ILE A 579 6.40 -4.99 10.23
C ILE A 579 6.87 -6.21 11.06
N PRO A 580 8.18 -6.56 11.10
CA PRO A 580 8.71 -7.54 12.06
C PRO A 580 8.32 -7.27 13.52
N MET A 581 8.38 -6.02 14.00
CA MET A 581 8.02 -5.68 15.38
C MET A 581 6.51 -5.80 15.65
N VAL A 582 5.65 -5.56 14.65
CA VAL A 582 4.21 -5.87 14.72
C VAL A 582 3.97 -7.38 14.92
N LEU A 583 4.76 -8.26 14.29
CA LEU A 583 4.67 -9.72 14.49
C LEU A 583 5.18 -10.11 15.89
N VAL A 584 6.31 -9.55 16.32
CA VAL A 584 6.89 -9.73 17.67
C VAL A 584 5.86 -9.37 18.76
N ALA A 585 5.11 -8.29 18.59
CA ALA A 585 4.06 -7.87 19.52
C ALA A 585 2.98 -8.94 19.76
N PHE A 586 2.68 -9.79 18.78
CA PHE A 586 1.72 -10.89 18.95
C PHE A 586 2.32 -12.13 19.63
N VAL A 587 3.62 -12.40 19.48
CA VAL A 587 4.27 -13.61 20.02
C VAL A 587 5.04 -13.43 21.33
N LEU A 588 5.33 -12.19 21.78
CA LEU A 588 5.97 -11.97 23.07
C LEU A 588 5.06 -12.26 24.27
N PRO A 589 5.64 -12.61 25.44
CA PRO A 589 4.92 -12.68 26.71
C PRO A 589 4.21 -11.38 27.10
N ARG A 590 3.23 -11.47 28.01
CA ARG A 590 2.37 -10.34 28.43
C ARG A 590 2.80 -9.66 29.73
N ASP A 591 3.94 -10.04 30.30
CA ASP A 591 4.46 -9.41 31.52
C ASP A 591 5.01 -7.99 31.28
N MET A 592 5.28 -7.29 32.38
CA MET A 592 5.72 -5.89 32.37
C MET A 592 7.04 -5.67 31.62
N ARG A 593 7.96 -6.65 31.64
CA ARG A 593 9.32 -6.53 31.09
C ARG A 593 9.27 -6.53 29.57
N HIS A 594 8.65 -7.56 28.99
CA HIS A 594 8.42 -7.66 27.55
C HIS A 594 7.55 -6.53 27.00
N ARG A 595 6.52 -6.12 27.75
CA ARG A 595 5.66 -4.97 27.40
C ARG A 595 6.45 -3.66 27.36
N THR A 596 7.27 -3.40 28.38
CA THR A 596 8.11 -2.18 28.46
C THR A 596 9.17 -2.17 27.36
N TRP A 597 9.83 -3.29 27.09
CA TRP A 597 10.75 -3.43 25.96
C TRP A 597 10.07 -3.12 24.63
N LEU A 598 8.92 -3.75 24.35
CA LEU A 598 8.18 -3.56 23.10
C LEU A 598 7.77 -2.09 22.89
N TRP A 599 7.32 -1.41 23.95
CA TRP A 599 6.99 0.01 23.89
C TRP A 599 8.21 0.92 23.66
N ARG A 600 9.39 0.59 24.22
CA ARG A 600 10.65 1.30 23.89
C ARG A 600 10.92 1.22 22.37
N LYS A 601 10.75 0.06 21.75
CA LYS A 601 11.05 -0.13 20.31
C LYS A 601 9.97 0.41 19.36
N LEU A 602 8.69 0.29 19.71
CA LEU A 602 7.59 0.92 18.96
C LEU A 602 7.65 2.45 19.03
N ALA A 603 8.06 3.03 20.17
CA ALA A 603 8.33 4.46 20.27
C ALA A 603 9.48 4.88 19.35
N LEU A 604 10.60 4.14 19.35
CA LEU A 604 11.75 4.43 18.49
C LEU A 604 11.36 4.43 17.00
N LEU A 605 10.64 3.39 16.55
CA LEU A 605 10.12 3.28 15.18
C LEU A 605 9.26 4.47 14.77
N GLU A 606 8.40 4.98 15.66
CA GLU A 606 7.59 6.16 15.37
C GLU A 606 8.38 7.47 15.44
N THR A 607 9.39 7.60 16.31
CA THR A 607 10.32 8.73 16.25
C THR A 607 11.19 8.73 14.98
N MET A 608 11.26 7.62 14.24
CA MET A 608 11.81 7.52 12.88
C MET A 608 10.73 7.67 11.78
N GLY A 609 9.52 8.09 12.14
CA GLY A 609 8.42 8.37 11.21
C GLY A 609 7.64 7.14 10.72
N THR A 610 7.84 5.94 11.27
CA THR A 610 7.08 4.73 10.86
C THR A 610 5.85 4.51 11.75
N ILE A 611 4.80 5.29 11.48
CA ILE A 611 3.61 5.45 12.33
C ILE A 611 2.79 4.16 12.44
N GLN A 612 2.42 3.81 13.67
CA GLN A 612 1.59 2.64 13.94
C GLN A 612 0.10 2.98 13.90
N THR A 613 -0.66 2.16 13.18
CA THR A 613 -2.08 2.38 12.87
C THR A 613 -2.95 2.48 14.13
N MET A 614 -4.05 3.24 14.06
CA MET A 614 -5.07 3.26 15.11
C MET A 614 -5.57 1.84 15.45
N SER A 615 -5.78 0.99 14.45
CA SER A 615 -6.20 -0.41 14.63
C SER A 615 -5.19 -1.24 15.42
N PHE A 616 -3.88 -1.06 15.16
CA PHE A 616 -2.82 -1.75 15.89
C PHE A 616 -2.66 -1.18 17.31
N ARG A 617 -2.64 0.14 17.48
CA ARG A 617 -2.64 0.80 18.80
C ARG A 617 -3.79 0.33 19.67
N SER A 618 -5.01 0.27 19.12
CA SER A 618 -6.19 -0.24 19.81
C SER A 618 -6.07 -1.73 20.13
N LYS A 619 -5.55 -2.55 19.20
CA LYS A 619 -5.29 -3.97 19.46
C LYS A 619 -4.26 -4.17 20.58
N MET A 620 -3.22 -3.34 20.66
CA MET A 620 -2.21 -3.38 21.73
C MET A 620 -2.75 -2.91 23.08
N ALA A 621 -3.54 -1.83 23.10
CA ALA A 621 -4.21 -1.34 24.31
C ALA A 621 -5.08 -2.45 24.95
N ASN A 622 -5.90 -3.12 24.12
CA ASN A 622 -6.72 -4.26 24.55
C ASN A 622 -5.87 -5.48 24.97
N LEU A 623 -4.83 -5.84 24.20
CA LEU A 623 -4.02 -7.05 24.42
C LEU A 623 -3.10 -6.98 25.64
N PHE A 624 -2.71 -5.78 26.06
CA PHE A 624 -1.84 -5.54 27.21
C PHE A 624 -2.53 -4.77 28.36
N HIS A 625 -3.85 -4.57 28.26
CA HIS A 625 -4.70 -3.84 29.20
C HIS A 625 -4.13 -2.47 29.62
N ASP A 626 -3.75 -1.66 28.63
CA ASP A 626 -3.14 -0.34 28.86
C ASP A 626 -3.52 0.67 27.76
N GLU A 627 -4.55 1.47 28.05
CA GLU A 627 -5.10 2.49 27.14
C GLU A 627 -4.09 3.56 26.73
N ARG A 628 -2.94 3.68 27.42
CA ARG A 628 -1.88 4.62 27.01
C ARG A 628 -1.41 4.34 25.58
N ALA A 629 -1.39 3.08 25.15
CA ALA A 629 -1.00 2.69 23.79
C ALA A 629 -1.82 3.38 22.68
N MET A 630 -3.05 3.85 22.96
CA MET A 630 -3.82 4.69 22.02
C MET A 630 -3.19 6.09 21.85
N ARG A 631 -2.74 6.72 22.95
CA ARG A 631 -2.12 8.05 22.99
C ARG A 631 -0.63 8.00 22.61
N TRP A 632 0.18 7.24 23.35
CA TRP A 632 1.62 7.10 23.17
C TRP A 632 2.17 5.85 23.89
N TRP A 633 3.29 5.31 23.40
CA TRP A 633 3.87 4.07 23.92
C TRP A 633 4.60 4.24 25.27
N LEU A 634 5.19 5.42 25.52
CA LEU A 634 5.99 5.67 26.71
C LEU A 634 5.25 6.53 27.75
N PRO A 635 5.61 6.44 29.04
CA PRO A 635 5.14 7.38 30.06
C PRO A 635 5.46 8.84 29.71
N ASP A 636 4.66 9.75 30.28
CA ASP A 636 4.89 11.20 30.29
C ASP A 636 5.12 11.82 28.89
N ASP A 637 4.48 11.22 27.86
CA ASP A 637 4.62 11.55 26.44
C ASP A 637 6.10 11.61 25.96
N LYS A 638 7.01 10.87 26.61
CA LYS A 638 8.45 10.91 26.30
C LYS A 638 8.73 10.55 24.84
N GLY A 639 9.25 11.51 24.08
CA GLY A 639 9.57 11.39 22.65
C GLY A 639 8.41 11.70 21.71
N PHE A 640 7.20 11.99 22.21
CA PHE A 640 6.02 12.25 21.39
C PHE A 640 5.96 13.73 20.96
N SER A 641 6.78 14.11 19.99
CA SER A 641 6.86 15.50 19.51
C SER A 641 5.52 16.03 18.95
N SER A 642 5.39 17.35 18.88
CA SER A 642 4.25 18.03 18.22
C SER A 642 4.06 17.59 16.77
N MET A 643 5.16 17.34 16.05
CA MET A 643 5.13 16.76 14.70
C MET A 643 4.52 15.35 14.71
N LEU A 644 4.96 14.44 15.59
CA LEU A 644 4.41 13.08 15.67
C LEU A 644 2.93 13.07 16.08
N GLN A 645 2.53 13.96 16.99
CA GLN A 645 1.12 14.18 17.32
C GLN A 645 0.31 14.63 16.09
N SER A 646 0.85 15.55 15.29
CA SER A 646 0.21 16.05 14.07
C SER A 646 0.11 14.98 12.98
N ILE A 647 1.16 14.17 12.77
CA ILE A 647 1.16 13.07 11.81
C ILE A 647 0.14 12.00 12.23
N ARG A 648 0.11 11.59 13.50
CA ARG A 648 -0.86 10.60 14.00
C ARG A 648 -2.29 11.08 13.81
N ASN A 649 -2.60 12.33 14.15
CA ASN A 649 -3.93 12.91 13.96
C ASN A 649 -4.32 12.89 12.47
N PHE A 650 -3.44 13.33 11.57
CA PHE A 650 -3.67 13.31 10.13
C PHE A 650 -3.91 11.88 9.56
N ALA A 651 -3.15 10.89 10.02
CA ALA A 651 -3.35 9.48 9.64
C ALA A 651 -4.68 8.92 10.17
N ASP A 652 -5.02 9.20 11.44
CA ASP A 652 -6.24 8.73 12.09
C ASP A 652 -7.49 9.43 11.50
N GLU A 653 -7.41 10.70 11.12
CA GLU A 653 -8.47 11.44 10.42
C GLU A 653 -8.76 10.83 9.03
N ARG A 654 -7.73 10.63 8.19
CA ARG A 654 -7.90 9.98 6.88
C ARG A 654 -8.46 8.55 7.00
N HIS A 655 -8.08 7.80 8.03
CA HIS A 655 -8.64 6.48 8.31
C HIS A 655 -10.15 6.53 8.64
N ASN A 656 -10.58 7.54 9.43
CA ASN A 656 -11.97 7.67 9.87
C ASN A 656 -12.94 8.20 8.78
N VAL A 657 -12.44 8.94 7.79
CA VAL A 657 -13.25 9.50 6.68
C VAL A 657 -13.56 8.46 5.58
N ALA A 658 -12.90 7.29 5.60
CA ALA A 658 -13.01 6.26 4.56
C ALA A 658 -14.46 5.74 4.32
N PRO A 659 -15.07 5.98 3.13
CA PRO A 659 -16.50 5.73 2.91
C PRO A 659 -16.88 4.27 2.61
N ASN A 660 -15.95 3.31 2.71
CA ASN A 660 -16.20 1.89 2.51
C ASN A 660 -15.67 1.08 3.72
N GLY A 661 -16.46 0.11 4.17
CA GLY A 661 -16.31 -0.50 5.50
C GLY A 661 -14.96 -1.14 5.80
N GLN A 662 -14.32 -0.62 6.86
CA GLN A 662 -13.36 -1.26 7.77
C GLN A 662 -12.55 -2.44 7.20
N LEU A 663 -11.44 -2.13 6.52
CA LEU A 663 -10.28 -3.03 6.50
C LEU A 663 -9.50 -2.85 7.80
N ASP A 664 -9.98 -3.48 8.87
CA ASP A 664 -9.36 -3.44 10.20
C ASP A 664 -8.15 -4.38 10.26
N TYR A 665 -6.96 -3.80 10.27
CA TYR A 665 -5.67 -4.51 10.37
C TYR A 665 -5.49 -5.24 11.70
N GLY A 666 -6.06 -4.71 12.78
CA GLY A 666 -6.13 -5.34 14.10
C GLY A 666 -7.05 -6.56 14.14
N HIS A 667 -8.03 -6.64 13.21
CA HIS A 667 -8.91 -7.79 12.99
C HIS A 667 -8.40 -8.74 11.86
N ALA A 668 -7.53 -8.28 10.96
CA ALA A 668 -6.88 -9.16 9.98
C ALA A 668 -5.72 -9.93 10.62
N LEU A 669 -4.71 -9.23 11.13
CA LEU A 669 -3.66 -9.86 11.95
C LEU A 669 -4.26 -10.50 13.20
N GLY A 670 -5.24 -9.87 13.84
CA GLY A 670 -5.96 -10.45 14.98
C GLY A 670 -6.94 -11.58 14.64
N ARG A 671 -7.05 -12.03 13.37
CA ARG A 671 -7.59 -13.35 13.01
C ARG A 671 -6.47 -14.37 12.92
N VAL A 672 -5.40 -14.09 12.15
CA VAL A 672 -4.22 -14.96 12.01
C VAL A 672 -3.57 -15.29 13.36
N PHE A 673 -3.46 -14.29 14.24
CA PHE A 673 -2.94 -14.41 15.60
C PHE A 673 -4.05 -14.51 16.66
N GLY A 674 -5.33 -14.43 16.27
CA GLY A 674 -6.47 -14.48 17.19
C GLY A 674 -6.61 -15.83 17.90
N GLU A 675 -6.41 -16.92 17.16
CA GLU A 675 -6.43 -18.29 17.71
C GLU A 675 -5.14 -18.68 18.46
N LEU A 676 -4.11 -17.83 18.40
CA LEU A 676 -2.75 -18.10 18.88
C LEU A 676 -2.34 -17.25 20.09
N ALA A 677 -3.04 -16.13 20.31
CA ALA A 677 -2.69 -15.11 21.29
C ALA A 677 -2.31 -15.72 22.66
N LEU A 678 -1.11 -15.37 23.13
CA LEU A 678 -0.67 -15.67 24.48
C LEU A 678 -1.56 -14.90 25.48
N GLY A 679 -2.38 -15.65 26.23
CA GLY A 679 -3.40 -15.12 27.15
C GLY A 679 -4.80 -15.19 26.52
N GLY A 680 -5.46 -16.36 26.59
CA GLY A 680 -6.70 -16.63 25.86
C GLY A 680 -7.55 -17.73 26.49
N ASP A 681 -7.75 -17.70 27.81
CA ASP A 681 -8.82 -18.45 28.46
C ASP A 681 -10.18 -17.81 28.10
N ILE A 682 -10.65 -18.12 26.89
CA ILE A 682 -12.03 -17.88 26.51
C ILE A 682 -12.88 -18.91 27.26
N ALA A 683 -13.29 -18.53 28.47
CA ALA A 683 -14.41 -19.17 29.15
C ALA A 683 -15.64 -19.14 28.23
N ARG A 684 -16.43 -20.21 28.29
CA ARG A 684 -17.56 -20.48 27.38
C ARG A 684 -18.73 -19.52 27.55
#